data_AF-A0A2D8A852-F1
#
_entry.id   AF-A0A2D8A852-F1
#
_cell.length_a   1.000
_cell.length_b   1.000
_cell.length_c   1.000
_cell.angle_alpha   90.00
_cell.angle_beta   90.00
_cell.angle_gamma   90.00
#
_symmetry.space_group_name_H-M   'P 1'
#
loop_
_entity.id
_entity.type
_entity.pdbx_description
1 polymer ?
#
loop_
_entity_poly.entity_id
_entity_poly.type
_entity_poly.pdbx_seq_one_letter_code
_entity_poly.pdbx_strand_id
1 'polypeptide(L)'
;MSRDTALSDKAVSKSDKAKTMHVDTAMQRFDFSGFQRLVLLGSAGYSRAELPLDESVSLIAPNNTGKTSLINALQFLLIINKRRMDFGAHDVDKSRQFYFPNNSAYILLEATLPNIGTVVLGCVGKGVSHDYQYFAYKGQLNVDEFRTNDGKLVAQPELIAHLAQYGKSVFTYNPGDFANILYGGRVKRAANEPDFTVFRLENGRDSDAYQRVLTRTLRLDKLKSQDVKEHLLQIFKHDVIDSAIDFKQAWDKAFAEINDEREQYQIAVNQQALIDALESNRDQRLEVRGQILAVRPHIEEALEGWEQFYTDKCSQLTLAKSALEEERKTRLIKDRKLTVEQTELTAQIESLSKEQESQNHLERQFALIKDRGQLEQQQAGIKARYDAITTQIGLVSSRTPSQIERDIQRNQKEQGELSRELENLSDNLWQRLSTDLSEDQTSVLNRLLNRDVMTLGPDQFLLDAQELGRAIAQMDANRWQMQGLALNLQSLSPQYIAKTAEEIHRHQIELQQQYDDLQKQLETAKSLDEALNKQQSLDDQLTAVKESIKEFDQLLLFRQQQAERDENLAIGEARQQEIKDLLEKSEQASQALDGKATALSQDEAELQAQHLRISRLRDRRLDTDQRFSYLADQPHTPWLGVSLVQPENLADALADYQGLCQELIRLDRDITGLLSELHHKGLTKFQGAENDEIDRKSVV
;
A
#
# COMPACT_ATOMS: atom_id res chain seq x y z
N MET A 1 67.50 43.78 18.82
CA MET A 1 68.20 44.05 17.54
C MET A 1 67.11 44.47 16.57
N SER A 2 66.67 45.72 16.62
CA SER A 2 67.29 46.90 16.01
C SER A 2 67.11 46.93 14.49
N ARG A 3 66.34 47.96 14.08
CA ARG A 3 66.31 48.63 12.78
C ARG A 3 65.50 47.95 11.66
N ASP A 4 64.73 48.65 10.84
CA ASP A 4 64.20 50.03 10.82
C ASP A 4 63.36 50.12 9.53
N THR A 5 62.23 50.85 9.59
CA THR A 5 61.61 51.72 8.55
C THR A 5 61.46 51.24 7.09
N ALA A 6 60.23 51.15 6.53
CA ALA A 6 59.44 52.24 5.89
C ALA A 6 59.99 52.64 4.49
N LEU A 7 59.28 53.02 3.43
CA LEU A 7 57.93 53.52 3.10
C LEU A 7 57.57 53.00 1.68
N SER A 8 56.31 52.76 1.29
CA SER A 8 55.29 53.71 0.77
C SER A 8 55.72 54.67 -0.35
N ASP A 9 54.89 54.66 -1.41
CA ASP A 9 54.58 55.68 -2.41
C ASP A 9 55.66 56.30 -3.30
N LYS A 10 55.45 56.19 -4.63
CA LYS A 10 55.22 57.38 -5.47
C LYS A 10 54.77 57.06 -6.88
N ALA A 11 53.63 57.63 -7.23
CA ALA A 11 53.22 57.94 -8.59
C ALA A 11 53.81 59.30 -9.05
N VAL A 12 53.84 59.47 -10.38
CA VAL A 12 53.79 60.74 -11.16
C VAL A 12 55.10 61.48 -11.52
N SER A 13 55.22 61.70 -12.85
CA SER A 13 55.92 62.73 -13.64
C SER A 13 57.41 62.57 -13.97
N LYS A 14 57.72 62.54 -15.28
CA LYS A 14 58.27 63.72 -15.97
C LYS A 14 58.34 63.54 -17.49
N SER A 15 57.94 64.60 -18.17
CA SER A 15 58.04 64.89 -19.59
C SER A 15 59.47 65.24 -20.01
N ASP A 16 59.64 65.30 -21.34
CA ASP A 16 60.64 66.04 -22.11
C ASP A 16 62.07 65.50 -22.17
N LYS A 17 62.41 64.99 -23.37
CA LYS A 17 63.50 65.58 -24.18
C LYS A 17 63.40 65.14 -25.64
N ALA A 18 62.89 66.06 -26.45
CA ALA A 18 63.06 66.10 -27.89
C ALA A 18 64.56 66.15 -28.25
N LYS A 19 64.96 65.41 -29.28
CA LYS A 19 66.28 65.54 -29.92
C LYS A 19 66.07 65.79 -31.41
N THR A 20 66.09 67.08 -31.72
CA THR A 20 66.18 67.65 -33.06
C THR A 20 67.46 67.16 -33.74
N MET A 21 67.36 66.56 -34.91
CA MET A 21 68.50 66.32 -35.79
C MET A 21 68.19 66.98 -37.13
N HIS A 22 68.86 68.11 -37.37
CA HIS A 22 68.84 68.86 -38.62
C HIS A 22 69.34 67.98 -39.77
N VAL A 23 68.56 67.92 -40.84
CA VAL A 23 69.03 67.56 -42.18
C VAL A 23 68.57 68.66 -43.13
N ASP A 24 69.36 69.73 -43.20
CA ASP A 24 69.42 70.57 -44.40
C ASP A 24 70.36 69.87 -45.37
N THR A 25 69.91 69.62 -46.61
CA THR A 25 70.65 69.90 -47.86
C THR A 25 69.86 69.38 -49.08
N ALA A 26 69.63 70.29 -50.04
CA ALA A 26 69.29 70.09 -51.45
C ALA A 26 67.86 69.64 -51.81
N MET A 27 66.92 70.59 -51.67
CA MET A 27 65.69 70.65 -52.46
C MET A 27 66.03 71.00 -53.92
N GLN A 28 66.34 69.99 -54.75
CA GLN A 28 66.39 70.15 -56.20
C GLN A 28 64.99 70.54 -56.70
N ARG A 29 64.92 71.68 -57.38
CA ARG A 29 63.73 72.14 -58.11
C ARG A 29 63.30 71.03 -59.09
N PHE A 30 62.15 70.41 -58.84
CA PHE A 30 61.45 69.67 -59.89
C PHE A 30 60.96 70.69 -60.91
N ASP A 31 61.59 70.71 -62.08
CA ASP A 31 61.07 71.43 -63.24
C ASP A 31 59.69 70.83 -63.59
N PHE A 32 58.63 71.61 -63.39
CA PHE A 32 57.24 71.19 -63.61
C PHE A 32 57.05 70.75 -65.07
N SER A 33 56.90 69.45 -65.28
CA SER A 33 56.44 68.84 -66.53
C SER A 33 55.05 68.25 -66.29
N GLY A 34 54.11 68.57 -67.18
CA GLY A 34 52.72 68.19 -66.95
C GLY A 34 51.74 68.75 -67.97
N PHE A 35 50.54 68.17 -67.97
CA PHE A 35 49.41 68.64 -68.76
C PHE A 35 48.96 70.02 -68.28
N GLN A 36 48.75 70.94 -69.22
CA GLN A 36 48.39 72.33 -68.95
C GLN A 36 46.90 72.56 -69.14
N ARG A 37 46.36 72.11 -70.27
CA ARG A 37 44.96 72.37 -70.63
C ARG A 37 44.43 71.33 -71.61
N LEU A 38 43.18 70.91 -71.41
CA LEU A 38 42.40 70.11 -72.34
C LEU A 38 41.36 71.00 -73.03
N VAL A 39 41.25 70.92 -74.36
CA VAL A 39 40.29 71.69 -75.15
C VAL A 39 39.51 70.77 -76.08
N LEU A 40 38.19 70.91 -76.09
CA LEU A 40 37.28 70.26 -77.03
C LEU A 40 36.65 71.30 -77.94
N LEU A 41 36.73 71.10 -79.26
CA LEU A 41 36.09 71.96 -80.26
C LEU A 41 35.15 71.12 -81.13
N GLY A 42 33.86 71.47 -81.18
CA GLY A 42 32.85 70.71 -81.93
C GLY A 42 32.73 69.23 -81.52
N SER A 43 33.07 68.90 -80.27
CA SER A 43 33.22 67.53 -79.76
C SER A 43 32.39 67.33 -78.49
N ALA A 44 31.82 66.13 -78.31
CA ALA A 44 31.05 65.74 -77.11
C ALA A 44 29.85 66.64 -76.79
N GLY A 45 29.25 67.25 -77.81
CA GLY A 45 28.16 68.23 -77.68
C GLY A 45 28.62 69.66 -77.36
N TYR A 46 29.92 69.90 -77.16
CA TYR A 46 30.47 71.24 -76.94
C TYR A 46 30.86 71.92 -78.25
N SER A 47 30.45 73.18 -78.43
CA SER A 47 31.01 74.04 -79.49
C SER A 47 32.46 74.41 -79.19
N ARG A 48 32.74 74.78 -77.93
CA ARG A 48 34.06 75.02 -77.34
C ARG A 48 34.00 74.69 -75.84
N ALA A 49 34.91 73.87 -75.35
CA ALA A 49 35.13 73.66 -73.94
C ALA A 49 36.63 73.64 -73.65
N GLU A 50 37.06 74.30 -72.57
CA GLU A 50 38.46 74.37 -72.14
C GLU A 50 38.53 74.04 -70.65
N LEU A 51 39.45 73.15 -70.28
CA LEU A 51 39.69 72.70 -68.92
C LEU A 51 41.18 72.86 -68.58
N PRO A 52 41.55 73.72 -67.62
CA PRO A 52 42.92 73.77 -67.10
C PRO A 52 43.24 72.48 -66.32
N LEU A 53 44.47 71.99 -66.44
CA LEU A 53 44.99 70.74 -65.86
C LEU A 53 46.26 70.96 -65.02
N ASP A 54 46.82 72.17 -65.03
CA ASP A 54 47.98 72.61 -64.26
C ASP A 54 47.65 72.94 -62.79
N GLU A 55 46.37 73.10 -62.46
CA GLU A 55 45.86 73.29 -61.09
C GLU A 55 44.79 72.26 -60.72
N SER A 56 44.50 72.12 -59.41
CA SER A 56 43.43 71.25 -58.93
C SER A 56 42.04 71.82 -59.27
N VAL A 57 41.42 71.37 -60.36
CA VAL A 57 40.12 71.87 -60.82
C VAL A 57 38.97 70.97 -60.34
N SER A 58 38.02 71.55 -59.61
CA SER A 58 36.73 70.91 -59.29
C SER A 58 35.65 71.29 -60.32
N LEU A 59 35.25 70.34 -61.18
CA LEU A 59 34.18 70.53 -62.17
C LEU A 59 32.80 70.50 -61.52
N ILE A 60 32.14 71.66 -61.35
CA ILE A 60 30.75 71.80 -60.84
C ILE A 60 29.81 72.21 -61.99
N ALA A 61 28.75 71.43 -62.17
CA ALA A 61 27.71 71.48 -63.21
C ALA A 61 26.65 70.40 -62.85
N PRO A 62 25.41 70.51 -63.31
CA PRO A 62 24.35 69.54 -63.02
C PRO A 62 24.65 68.14 -63.58
N ASN A 63 24.04 67.08 -63.02
CA ASN A 63 24.15 65.72 -63.54
C ASN A 63 23.65 65.66 -65.00
N ASN A 64 24.34 64.87 -65.84
CA ASN A 64 24.12 64.72 -67.28
C ASN A 64 24.46 65.94 -68.17
N THR A 65 25.20 66.94 -67.66
CA THR A 65 25.64 68.12 -68.44
C THR A 65 27.02 67.96 -69.10
N GLY A 66 27.49 66.72 -69.33
CA GLY A 66 28.72 66.45 -70.08
C GLY A 66 30.05 66.59 -69.31
N LYS A 67 30.06 66.70 -67.98
CA LYS A 67 31.31 66.73 -67.18
C LYS A 67 32.17 65.48 -67.35
N THR A 68 31.54 64.32 -67.14
CA THR A 68 32.20 63.02 -67.27
C THR A 68 32.69 62.84 -68.70
N SER A 69 31.98 63.41 -69.68
CA SER A 69 32.41 63.41 -71.07
C SER A 69 33.69 64.22 -71.29
N LEU A 70 33.83 65.37 -70.63
CA LEU A 70 35.03 66.21 -70.74
C LEU A 70 36.26 65.51 -70.16
N ILE A 71 36.14 64.85 -68.99
CA ILE A 71 37.25 64.08 -68.40
C ILE A 71 37.56 62.84 -69.25
N ASN A 72 36.53 62.12 -69.72
CA ASN A 72 36.72 60.93 -70.57
C ASN A 72 37.39 61.24 -71.91
N ALA A 73 37.34 62.48 -72.39
CA ALA A 73 38.06 62.90 -73.58
C ALA A 73 39.59 62.69 -73.46
N LEU A 74 40.16 62.76 -72.25
CA LEU A 74 41.59 62.47 -72.01
C LEU A 74 41.97 61.05 -72.42
N GLN A 75 41.03 60.09 -72.35
CA GLN A 75 41.30 58.71 -72.73
C GLN A 75 41.69 58.60 -74.21
N PHE A 76 41.22 59.49 -75.08
CA PHE A 76 41.64 59.50 -76.48
C PHE A 76 43.12 59.85 -76.64
N LEU A 77 43.66 60.74 -75.83
CA LEU A 77 45.04 61.21 -75.95
C LEU A 77 46.02 60.45 -75.04
N LEU A 78 45.53 59.76 -74.00
CA LEU A 78 46.36 58.98 -73.07
C LEU A 78 46.21 57.48 -73.27
N ILE A 79 44.98 56.96 -73.41
CA ILE A 79 44.72 55.51 -73.52
C ILE A 79 44.57 55.14 -75.00
N ILE A 80 45.69 55.08 -75.72
CA ILE A 80 45.67 54.98 -77.19
C ILE A 80 45.07 53.67 -77.71
N ASN A 81 45.19 52.59 -76.94
CA ASN A 81 44.60 51.30 -77.30
C ASN A 81 43.07 51.35 -77.12
N LYS A 82 42.35 51.42 -78.25
CA LYS A 82 40.88 51.50 -78.32
C LYS A 82 40.16 50.44 -77.48
N ARG A 83 40.69 49.22 -77.37
CA ARG A 83 40.09 48.13 -76.56
C ARG A 83 40.16 48.37 -75.05
N ARG A 84 41.08 49.23 -74.63
CA ARG A 84 41.32 49.61 -73.23
C ARG A 84 40.72 50.98 -72.90
N MET A 85 39.98 51.61 -73.81
CA MET A 85 39.15 52.76 -73.46
C MET A 85 37.88 52.28 -72.75
N ASP A 86 37.33 53.10 -71.86
CA ASP A 86 36.09 52.79 -71.14
C ASP A 86 35.30 54.07 -70.90
N PHE A 87 34.19 54.17 -71.63
CA PHE A 87 33.29 55.31 -71.58
C PHE A 87 32.06 55.01 -70.70
N GLY A 88 32.17 54.05 -69.77
CA GLY A 88 31.11 53.66 -68.84
C GLY A 88 30.01 52.84 -69.51
N ALA A 89 28.76 53.28 -69.37
CA ALA A 89 27.57 52.58 -69.88
C ALA A 89 27.39 52.65 -71.41
N HIS A 90 28.29 53.34 -72.12
CA HIS A 90 28.19 53.54 -73.57
C HIS A 90 29.19 52.68 -74.34
N ASP A 91 28.70 52.08 -75.43
CA ASP A 91 29.55 51.34 -76.37
C ASP A 91 30.63 52.23 -76.99
N VAL A 92 31.78 51.65 -77.32
CA VAL A 92 32.95 52.34 -77.89
C VAL A 92 32.57 53.04 -79.20
N ASP A 93 31.72 52.42 -80.01
CA ASP A 93 31.28 52.96 -81.30
C ASP A 93 30.38 54.18 -81.13
N LYS A 94 29.41 54.10 -80.21
CA LYS A 94 28.53 55.24 -79.86
C LYS A 94 29.33 56.39 -79.24
N SER A 95 30.32 56.07 -78.42
CA SER A 95 31.21 57.07 -77.81
C SER A 95 32.01 57.80 -78.90
N ARG A 96 32.58 57.08 -79.88
CA ARG A 96 33.29 57.71 -81.00
C ARG A 96 32.41 58.65 -81.81
N GLN A 97 31.17 58.24 -82.11
CA GLN A 97 30.20 59.10 -82.79
C GLN A 97 29.89 60.38 -81.99
N PHE A 98 29.82 60.27 -80.67
CA PHE A 98 29.56 61.39 -79.77
C PHE A 98 30.74 62.40 -79.68
N TYR A 99 31.98 61.92 -79.61
CA TYR A 99 33.16 62.81 -79.57
C TYR A 99 33.57 63.33 -80.95
N PHE A 100 33.36 62.57 -82.02
CA PHE A 100 33.76 62.93 -83.39
C PHE A 100 32.55 62.87 -84.35
N PRO A 101 31.57 63.79 -84.20
CA PRO A 101 30.39 63.81 -85.06
C PRO A 101 30.70 64.19 -86.51
N ASN A 102 31.77 64.95 -86.77
CA ASN A 102 32.19 65.42 -88.10
C ASN A 102 33.73 65.46 -88.23
N ASN A 103 34.24 65.84 -89.41
CA ASN A 103 35.68 65.96 -89.70
C ASN A 103 36.33 67.26 -89.20
N SER A 104 35.63 68.05 -88.40
CA SER A 104 36.10 69.29 -87.78
C SER A 104 35.94 69.26 -86.25
N ALA A 105 35.77 68.06 -85.67
CA ALA A 105 35.69 67.85 -84.23
C ALA A 105 37.08 67.54 -83.66
N TYR A 106 37.50 68.28 -82.64
CA TYR A 106 38.84 68.23 -82.06
C TYR A 106 38.82 67.92 -80.57
N ILE A 107 39.77 67.11 -80.13
CA ILE A 107 40.21 67.00 -78.73
C ILE A 107 41.70 67.35 -78.71
N LEU A 108 42.08 68.36 -77.94
CA LEU A 108 43.42 68.95 -77.91
C LEU A 108 43.93 68.99 -76.48
N LEU A 109 45.18 68.62 -76.26
CA LEU A 109 45.84 68.61 -74.98
C LEU A 109 47.15 69.39 -75.10
N GLU A 110 47.23 70.49 -74.38
CA GLU A 110 48.44 71.29 -74.22
C GLU A 110 49.27 70.70 -73.08
N ALA A 111 50.55 70.45 -73.33
CA ALA A 111 51.48 69.89 -72.36
C ALA A 111 52.81 70.63 -72.41
N THR A 112 53.47 70.76 -71.26
CA THR A 112 54.81 71.35 -71.16
C THR A 112 55.83 70.23 -70.93
N LEU A 113 56.75 70.06 -71.88
CA LEU A 113 57.79 69.03 -71.83
C LEU A 113 59.15 69.63 -71.48
N PRO A 114 59.98 68.96 -70.64
CA PRO A 114 61.24 69.52 -70.12
C PRO A 114 62.21 70.05 -71.18
N ASN A 115 62.29 69.38 -72.35
CA ASN A 115 63.34 69.64 -73.33
C ASN A 115 62.89 70.46 -74.55
N ILE A 116 61.59 70.50 -74.86
CA ILE A 116 61.09 71.15 -76.09
C ILE A 116 60.07 72.25 -75.85
N GLY A 117 59.65 72.45 -74.59
CA GLY A 117 58.66 73.46 -74.20
C GLY A 117 57.23 73.00 -74.44
N THR A 118 56.33 73.96 -74.68
CA THR A 118 54.91 73.70 -74.89
C THR A 118 54.65 72.97 -76.20
N VAL A 119 53.85 71.92 -76.13
CA VAL A 119 53.41 71.12 -77.26
C VAL A 119 51.90 70.91 -77.19
N VAL A 120 51.31 70.66 -78.35
CA VAL A 120 49.90 70.31 -78.47
C VAL A 120 49.81 68.89 -79.03
N LEU A 121 49.12 68.04 -78.29
CA LEU A 121 48.73 66.70 -78.70
C LEU A 121 47.25 66.73 -79.04
N GLY A 122 46.88 66.29 -80.23
CA GLY A 122 45.50 66.40 -80.69
C GLY A 122 45.00 65.16 -81.39
N CYS A 123 43.69 64.99 -81.40
CA CYS A 123 43.01 64.14 -82.34
C CYS A 123 41.82 64.86 -82.97
N VAL A 124 41.62 64.62 -84.27
CA VAL A 124 40.59 65.26 -85.07
C VAL A 124 39.79 64.22 -85.84
N GLY A 125 38.48 64.44 -85.97
CA GLY A 125 37.60 63.57 -86.75
C GLY A 125 38.02 63.48 -88.22
N LYS A 126 37.93 62.29 -88.82
CA LYS A 126 38.15 62.06 -90.25
C LYS A 126 36.87 62.25 -91.08
N GLY A 127 35.71 62.32 -90.44
CA GLY A 127 34.38 62.40 -91.09
C GLY A 127 33.84 61.06 -91.58
N VAL A 128 34.70 60.06 -91.84
CA VAL A 128 34.29 58.70 -92.24
C VAL A 128 34.22 57.79 -91.02
N SER A 129 33.10 57.09 -90.85
CA SER A 129 32.85 56.11 -89.76
C SER A 129 33.11 56.62 -88.34
N HIS A 130 33.03 57.95 -88.14
CA HIS A 130 33.37 58.62 -86.88
C HIS A 130 34.77 58.26 -86.34
N ASP A 131 35.70 57.89 -87.23
CA ASP A 131 37.10 57.66 -86.89
C ASP A 131 37.86 58.99 -86.78
N TYR A 132 39.02 58.97 -86.14
CA TYR A 132 39.81 60.16 -85.85
C TYR A 132 41.29 59.91 -86.16
N GLN A 133 42.05 60.99 -86.32
CA GLN A 133 43.49 60.98 -86.60
C GLN A 133 44.24 61.72 -85.50
N TYR A 134 45.33 61.13 -85.02
CA TYR A 134 46.23 61.79 -84.07
C TYR A 134 47.17 62.74 -84.76
N PHE A 135 47.51 63.83 -84.10
CA PHE A 135 48.53 64.77 -84.52
C PHE A 135 49.23 65.43 -83.33
N ALA A 136 50.41 65.99 -83.58
CA ALA A 136 51.10 66.82 -82.62
C ALA A 136 51.84 67.97 -83.31
N TYR A 137 52.05 69.07 -82.59
CA TYR A 137 52.95 70.14 -83.00
C TYR A 137 53.59 70.82 -81.79
N LYS A 138 54.71 71.50 -82.03
CA LYS A 138 55.37 72.33 -81.03
C LYS A 138 54.82 73.75 -81.05
N GLY A 139 54.48 74.28 -79.89
CA GLY A 139 53.92 75.62 -79.70
C GLY A 139 52.76 75.64 -78.70
N GLN A 140 52.37 76.85 -78.27
CA GLN A 140 51.19 77.04 -77.44
C GLN A 140 49.90 76.81 -78.22
N LEU A 141 48.87 76.32 -77.52
CA LEU A 141 47.55 76.08 -78.06
C LEU A 141 46.76 77.40 -78.13
N ASN A 142 46.46 77.83 -79.36
CA ASN A 142 45.53 78.93 -79.62
C ASN A 142 44.30 78.40 -80.34
N VAL A 143 43.13 78.52 -79.71
CA VAL A 143 41.87 77.95 -80.21
C VAL A 143 41.37 78.65 -81.47
N ASP A 144 41.68 79.94 -81.63
CA ASP A 144 41.20 80.71 -82.78
C ASP A 144 41.95 80.33 -84.07
N GLU A 145 43.14 79.73 -83.98
CA GLU A 145 43.89 79.16 -85.13
C GLU A 145 43.23 77.91 -85.73
N PHE A 146 42.22 77.34 -85.08
CA PHE A 146 41.43 76.21 -85.59
C PHE A 146 40.15 76.65 -86.31
N ARG A 147 39.97 77.95 -86.55
CA ARG A 147 38.81 78.52 -87.25
C ARG A 147 39.22 79.18 -88.55
N THR A 148 38.40 78.96 -89.58
CA THR A 148 38.44 79.71 -90.84
C THR A 148 37.96 81.14 -90.63
N ASN A 149 38.23 82.04 -91.59
CA ASN A 149 37.80 83.45 -91.54
C ASN A 149 36.27 83.60 -91.37
N ASP A 150 35.49 82.61 -91.80
CA ASP A 150 34.02 82.55 -91.65
C ASP A 150 33.56 82.06 -90.26
N GLY A 151 34.49 81.86 -89.32
CA GLY A 151 34.23 81.41 -87.94
C GLY A 151 33.96 79.92 -87.79
N LYS A 152 33.95 79.14 -88.89
CA LYS A 152 33.77 77.68 -88.87
C LYS A 152 35.08 76.98 -88.53
N LEU A 153 34.99 75.86 -87.80
CA LEU A 153 36.15 75.00 -87.51
C LEU A 153 36.74 74.46 -88.82
N VAL A 154 38.07 74.42 -88.89
CA VAL A 154 38.80 73.83 -90.01
C VAL A 154 38.45 72.34 -90.07
N ALA A 155 38.26 71.80 -91.27
CA ALA A 155 37.94 70.40 -91.47
C ALA A 155 39.16 69.63 -91.99
N GLN A 156 39.30 68.35 -91.65
CA GLN A 156 40.27 67.48 -92.33
C GLN A 156 39.86 67.26 -93.79
N PRO A 157 40.79 67.31 -94.78
CA PRO A 157 42.26 67.24 -94.64
C PRO A 157 43.02 68.59 -94.53
N GLU A 158 42.34 69.74 -94.44
CA GLU A 158 42.94 71.07 -94.61
C GLU A 158 43.76 71.56 -93.40
N LEU A 159 43.66 70.86 -92.26
CA LEU A 159 44.28 71.24 -90.98
C LEU A 159 45.77 71.56 -91.08
N ILE A 160 46.54 70.71 -91.77
CA ILE A 160 48.00 70.86 -91.86
C ILE A 160 48.36 72.13 -92.63
N ALA A 161 47.72 72.35 -93.78
CA ALA A 161 47.96 73.53 -94.61
C ALA A 161 47.50 74.81 -93.91
N HIS A 162 46.39 74.76 -93.16
CA HIS A 162 45.87 75.90 -92.41
C HIS A 162 46.80 76.30 -91.26
N LEU A 163 47.20 75.36 -90.41
CA LEU A 163 48.08 75.64 -89.27
C LEU A 163 49.51 76.04 -89.68
N ALA A 164 49.96 75.61 -90.87
CA ALA A 164 51.22 76.07 -91.45
C ALA A 164 51.22 77.60 -91.72
N GLN A 165 50.07 78.22 -92.01
CA GLN A 165 49.96 79.68 -92.17
C GLN A 165 50.28 80.45 -90.88
N TYR A 166 50.05 79.80 -89.72
CA TYR A 166 50.41 80.32 -88.40
C TYR A 166 51.79 79.84 -87.92
N GLY A 167 52.59 79.24 -88.80
CA GLY A 167 53.94 78.75 -88.49
C GLY A 167 53.98 77.48 -87.63
N LYS A 168 52.88 76.72 -87.54
CA LYS A 168 52.83 75.47 -86.77
C LYS A 168 53.11 74.26 -87.68
N SER A 169 54.19 73.55 -87.40
CA SER A 169 54.51 72.29 -88.09
C SER A 169 53.75 71.12 -87.47
N VAL A 170 52.69 70.66 -88.15
CA VAL A 170 51.82 69.58 -87.68
C VAL A 170 52.29 68.22 -88.20
N PHE A 171 52.46 67.26 -87.29
CA PHE A 171 52.81 65.87 -87.58
C PHE A 171 51.63 64.97 -87.27
N THR A 172 51.25 64.05 -88.17
CA THR A 172 50.12 63.13 -87.99
C THR A 172 50.57 61.70 -87.74
N TYR A 173 49.84 60.97 -86.90
CA TYR A 173 50.22 59.63 -86.46
C TYR A 173 49.10 58.61 -86.60
N ASN A 174 49.46 57.34 -86.83
CA ASN A 174 48.58 56.22 -86.54
C ASN A 174 48.59 55.94 -85.01
N PRO A 175 47.63 55.16 -84.48
CA PRO A 175 47.55 54.89 -83.04
C PRO A 175 48.81 54.24 -82.44
N GLY A 176 49.47 53.31 -83.15
CA GLY A 176 50.65 52.63 -82.62
C GLY A 176 51.84 53.57 -82.50
N ASP A 177 52.10 54.37 -83.54
CA ASP A 177 53.19 55.35 -83.58
C ASP A 177 52.96 56.46 -82.55
N PHE A 178 51.72 56.93 -82.40
CA PHE A 178 51.37 57.93 -81.38
C PHE A 178 51.60 57.41 -79.96
N ALA A 179 51.20 56.16 -79.67
CA ALA A 179 51.45 55.55 -78.37
C ALA A 179 52.94 55.43 -78.06
N ASN A 180 53.74 55.00 -79.04
CA ASN A 180 55.17 54.88 -78.86
C ASN A 180 55.83 56.26 -78.66
N ILE A 181 55.39 57.30 -79.36
CA ILE A 181 55.89 58.66 -79.14
C ILE A 181 55.50 59.16 -77.75
N LEU A 182 54.28 58.90 -77.29
CA LEU A 182 53.78 59.37 -75.99
C LEU A 182 54.50 58.72 -74.79
N TYR A 183 54.76 57.40 -74.87
CA TYR A 183 55.29 56.57 -73.79
C TYR A 183 56.79 56.22 -73.90
N GLY A 184 57.52 56.87 -74.82
CA GLY A 184 58.97 56.66 -74.98
C GLY A 184 59.38 55.34 -75.65
N GLY A 185 58.50 54.77 -76.48
CA GLY A 185 58.76 53.60 -77.33
C GLY A 185 59.61 53.91 -78.57
N ARG A 186 60.08 52.86 -79.26
CA ARG A 186 60.90 53.00 -80.48
C ARG A 186 60.03 53.36 -81.70
N VAL A 187 60.23 54.55 -82.28
CA VAL A 187 59.60 55.00 -83.55
C VAL A 187 60.64 55.61 -84.47
N LYS A 188 60.48 55.43 -85.80
CA LYS A 188 61.25 56.16 -86.82
C LYS A 188 60.68 57.58 -86.94
N ARG A 189 61.39 58.58 -86.41
CA ARG A 189 60.99 60.00 -86.47
C ARG A 189 61.41 60.64 -87.80
N ALA A 190 60.65 61.61 -88.29
CA ALA A 190 61.08 62.43 -89.43
C ALA A 190 62.24 63.36 -89.01
N ALA A 191 63.12 63.75 -89.95
CA ALA A 191 64.38 64.45 -89.64
C ALA A 191 64.21 65.78 -88.86
N ASN A 192 63.04 66.43 -88.95
CA ASN A 192 62.73 67.71 -88.28
C ASN A 192 61.61 67.59 -87.22
N GLU A 193 61.30 66.37 -86.76
CA GLU A 193 60.22 66.12 -85.81
C GLU A 193 60.69 66.23 -84.34
N PRO A 194 60.06 67.08 -83.50
CA PRO A 194 60.37 67.18 -82.07
C PRO A 194 60.07 65.90 -81.29
N ASP A 195 60.72 65.73 -80.13
CA ASP A 195 60.42 64.62 -79.22
C ASP A 195 59.19 64.91 -78.34
N PHE A 196 58.03 64.42 -78.76
CA PHE A 196 56.76 64.57 -78.02
C PHE A 196 56.55 63.56 -76.88
N THR A 197 57.62 62.93 -76.35
CA THR A 197 57.50 61.99 -75.23
C THR A 197 57.04 62.68 -73.95
N VAL A 198 55.83 62.31 -73.50
CA VAL A 198 55.21 62.83 -72.27
C VAL A 198 55.63 62.00 -71.06
N PHE A 199 55.55 60.67 -71.14
CA PHE A 199 55.88 59.78 -70.04
C PHE A 199 57.27 59.18 -70.24
N ARG A 200 58.26 59.70 -69.49
CA ARG A 200 59.61 59.13 -69.46
C ARG A 200 59.69 58.03 -68.41
N LEU A 201 59.83 56.79 -68.86
CA LEU A 201 60.02 55.62 -67.99
C LEU A 201 61.52 55.30 -67.90
N GLU A 202 62.00 54.89 -66.72
CA GLU A 202 63.40 54.47 -66.54
C GLU A 202 63.76 53.31 -67.48
N ASN A 203 62.84 52.35 -67.63
CA ASN A 203 62.94 51.24 -68.56
C ASN A 203 61.76 51.27 -69.55
N GLY A 204 62.06 51.44 -70.83
CA GLY A 204 61.02 51.43 -71.89
C GLY A 204 60.23 50.12 -72.01
N ARG A 205 60.73 49.00 -71.44
CA ARG A 205 60.02 47.71 -71.37
C ARG A 205 58.82 47.74 -70.43
N ASP A 206 58.80 48.66 -69.47
CA ASP A 206 57.73 48.76 -68.48
C ASP A 206 56.54 49.58 -69.00
N SER A 207 56.60 50.07 -70.23
CA SER A 207 55.53 50.83 -70.88
C SER A 207 54.18 50.10 -70.83
N ASP A 208 54.16 48.78 -71.07
CA ASP A 208 52.92 47.99 -71.01
C ASP A 208 52.35 47.85 -69.58
N ALA A 209 53.22 47.80 -68.57
CA ALA A 209 52.82 47.76 -67.16
C ALA A 209 52.31 49.14 -66.71
N TYR A 210 53.06 50.20 -67.04
CA TYR A 210 52.70 51.59 -66.77
C TYR A 210 51.37 51.96 -67.43
N GLN A 211 51.17 51.63 -68.71
CA GLN A 211 49.91 51.84 -69.40
C GLN A 211 48.74 51.13 -68.70
N ARG A 212 48.93 49.91 -68.18
CA ARG A 212 47.89 49.19 -67.44
C ARG A 212 47.54 49.87 -66.12
N VAL A 213 48.56 50.31 -65.37
CA VAL A 213 48.36 51.07 -64.12
C VAL A 213 47.67 52.40 -64.42
N LEU A 214 48.19 53.20 -65.35
CA LEU A 214 47.61 54.49 -65.76
C LEU A 214 46.16 54.36 -66.25
N THR A 215 45.87 53.33 -67.07
CA THR A 215 44.50 53.03 -67.53
C THR A 215 43.56 52.75 -66.36
N ARG A 216 44.01 51.97 -65.37
CA ARG A 216 43.18 51.63 -64.20
C ARG A 216 43.02 52.82 -63.24
N THR A 217 44.05 53.65 -63.08
CA THR A 217 43.99 54.88 -62.29
C THR A 217 43.08 55.92 -62.93
N LEU A 218 43.17 56.17 -64.24
CA LEU A 218 42.28 57.13 -64.91
C LEU A 218 40.80 56.70 -64.88
N ARG A 219 40.53 55.39 -64.79
CA ARG A 219 39.17 54.85 -64.65
C ARG A 219 38.60 54.97 -63.23
N LEU A 220 39.43 55.27 -62.22
CA LEU A 220 39.16 55.63 -60.81
C LEU A 220 37.98 54.97 -60.05
N ASP A 221 37.36 53.90 -60.56
CA ASP A 221 36.09 53.38 -60.03
C ASP A 221 36.07 51.87 -59.74
N LYS A 222 37.20 51.15 -59.89
CA LYS A 222 37.31 49.70 -59.55
C LYS A 222 38.73 49.26 -59.18
N LEU A 223 39.37 49.88 -58.18
CA LEU A 223 40.60 49.34 -57.59
C LEU A 223 40.26 48.51 -56.35
N LYS A 224 40.27 47.17 -56.46
CA LYS A 224 40.18 46.29 -55.29
C LYS A 224 41.55 46.17 -54.62
N SER A 225 41.60 45.87 -53.32
CA SER A 225 42.87 45.68 -52.60
C SER A 225 43.78 44.61 -53.23
N GLN A 226 43.21 43.60 -53.88
CA GLN A 226 43.96 42.60 -54.62
C GLN A 226 44.66 43.19 -55.86
N ASP A 227 44.00 44.10 -56.58
CA ASP A 227 44.58 44.80 -57.73
C ASP A 227 45.73 45.72 -57.27
N VAL A 228 45.54 46.45 -56.17
CA VAL A 228 46.58 47.30 -55.56
C VAL A 228 47.80 46.46 -55.18
N LYS A 229 47.58 45.30 -54.55
CA LYS A 229 48.67 44.38 -54.16
C LYS A 229 49.42 43.83 -55.38
N GLU A 230 48.71 43.43 -56.43
CA GLU A 230 49.35 43.00 -57.69
C GLU A 230 50.17 44.12 -58.35
N HIS A 231 49.64 45.34 -58.36
CA HIS A 231 50.34 46.49 -58.92
C HIS A 231 51.60 46.85 -58.14
N LEU A 232 51.52 46.86 -56.80
CA LEU A 232 52.70 47.05 -55.95
C LEU A 232 53.73 45.94 -56.18
N LEU A 233 53.31 44.68 -56.23
CA LEU A 233 54.22 43.56 -56.49
C LEU A 233 54.85 43.60 -57.89
N GLN A 234 54.17 44.15 -58.91
CA GLN A 234 54.77 44.38 -60.22
C GLN A 234 55.81 45.51 -60.20
N ILE A 235 55.56 46.57 -59.43
CA ILE A 235 56.50 47.69 -59.24
C ILE A 235 57.75 47.21 -58.50
N PHE A 236 57.58 46.40 -57.45
CA PHE A 236 58.67 45.90 -56.60
C PHE A 236 59.25 44.55 -57.05
N LYS A 237 58.88 44.05 -58.23
CA LYS A 237 59.28 42.71 -58.70
C LYS A 237 60.80 42.52 -58.78
N HIS A 238 61.56 43.62 -58.89
CA HIS A 238 63.01 43.59 -58.96
C HIS A 238 63.71 43.89 -57.61
N ASP A 239 62.95 44.22 -56.56
CA ASP A 239 63.47 44.56 -55.23
C ASP A 239 63.27 43.46 -54.16
N VAL A 240 62.50 42.40 -54.45
CA VAL A 240 62.26 41.30 -53.50
C VAL A 240 63.26 40.16 -53.72
N ILE A 241 64.29 40.12 -52.87
CA ILE A 241 65.34 39.09 -52.83
C ILE A 241 64.97 38.05 -51.76
N ASP A 242 64.09 37.08 -52.08
CA ASP A 242 64.10 35.67 -51.62
C ASP A 242 62.73 35.01 -51.88
N SER A 243 62.66 34.05 -52.80
CA SER A 243 61.42 33.35 -53.18
C SER A 243 61.42 31.87 -52.81
N ALA A 244 62.29 31.44 -51.88
CA ALA A 244 62.56 30.02 -51.58
C ALA A 244 61.98 29.49 -50.25
N ILE A 245 61.26 30.29 -49.45
CA ILE A 245 60.64 29.82 -48.20
C ILE A 245 59.16 29.48 -48.45
N ASP A 246 58.80 28.20 -48.30
CA ASP A 246 57.40 27.77 -48.23
C ASP A 246 56.84 28.08 -46.84
N PHE A 247 56.25 29.26 -46.72
CA PHE A 247 55.65 29.75 -45.48
C PHE A 247 54.62 28.79 -44.89
N LYS A 248 53.92 27.98 -45.72
CA LYS A 248 52.89 27.07 -45.22
C LYS A 248 53.51 25.90 -44.47
N GLN A 249 54.56 25.30 -45.01
CA GLN A 249 55.22 24.18 -44.36
C GLN A 249 55.94 24.60 -43.06
N ALA A 250 56.55 25.79 -43.06
CA ALA A 250 57.14 26.36 -41.84
C ALA A 250 56.06 26.68 -40.79
N TRP A 251 54.88 27.14 -41.20
CA TRP A 251 53.74 27.41 -40.33
C TRP A 251 53.13 26.12 -39.76
N ASP A 252 52.82 25.14 -40.60
CA ASP A 252 52.25 23.85 -40.19
C ASP A 252 53.19 23.14 -39.21
N LYS A 253 54.51 23.21 -39.42
CA LYS A 253 55.51 22.64 -38.50
C LYS A 253 55.65 23.43 -37.19
N ALA A 254 55.59 24.76 -37.24
CA ALA A 254 55.70 25.61 -36.05
C ALA A 254 54.45 25.57 -35.16
N PHE A 255 53.29 25.24 -35.73
CA PHE A 255 51.99 25.23 -35.04
C PHE A 255 51.34 23.84 -34.94
N ALA A 256 52.01 22.76 -35.36
CA ALA A 256 51.48 21.39 -35.25
C ALA A 256 51.05 21.05 -33.82
N GLU A 257 51.92 21.29 -32.84
CA GLU A 257 51.62 21.04 -31.42
C GLU A 257 50.40 21.84 -30.93
N ILE A 258 50.31 23.13 -31.30
CA ILE A 258 49.20 23.99 -30.91
C ILE A 258 47.88 23.56 -31.57
N ASN A 259 47.93 23.06 -32.81
CA ASN A 259 46.76 22.58 -33.52
C ASN A 259 46.26 21.24 -32.94
N ASP A 260 47.18 20.32 -32.61
CA ASP A 260 46.86 19.06 -31.95
C ASP A 260 46.25 19.32 -30.55
N GLU A 261 46.81 20.27 -29.80
CA GLU A 261 46.24 20.70 -28.51
C GLU A 261 44.85 21.32 -28.65
N ARG A 262 44.64 22.14 -29.68
CA ARG A 262 43.34 22.74 -29.98
C ARG A 262 42.30 21.69 -30.37
N GLU A 263 42.69 20.67 -31.12
CA GLU A 263 41.83 19.55 -31.49
C GLU A 263 41.42 18.74 -30.25
N GLN A 264 42.39 18.36 -29.40
CA GLN A 264 42.11 17.67 -28.13
C GLN A 264 41.22 18.51 -27.20
N TYR A 265 41.43 19.82 -27.12
CA TYR A 265 40.57 20.74 -26.37
C TYR A 265 39.14 20.74 -26.91
N GLN A 266 38.96 20.84 -28.23
CA GLN A 266 37.63 20.84 -28.83
C GLN A 266 36.91 19.49 -28.62
N ILE A 267 37.64 18.38 -28.71
CA ILE A 267 37.14 17.03 -28.41
C ILE A 267 36.67 16.94 -26.95
N ALA A 268 37.46 17.47 -26.00
CA ALA A 268 37.10 17.52 -24.58
C ALA A 268 35.84 18.37 -24.32
N VAL A 269 35.77 19.58 -24.87
CA VAL A 269 34.60 20.47 -24.75
C VAL A 269 33.34 19.82 -25.32
N ASN A 270 33.45 19.14 -26.46
CA ASN A 270 32.32 18.43 -27.08
C ASN A 270 31.85 17.22 -26.25
N GLN A 271 32.69 16.73 -25.32
CA GLN A 271 32.43 15.56 -24.48
C GLN A 271 32.28 15.92 -23.00
N GLN A 272 32.08 17.19 -22.67
CA GLN A 272 32.01 17.68 -21.28
C GLN A 272 31.07 16.87 -20.40
N ALA A 273 29.88 16.50 -20.90
CA ALA A 273 28.91 15.72 -20.13
C ALA A 273 29.43 14.32 -19.73
N LEU A 274 30.25 13.67 -20.56
CA LEU A 274 30.87 12.39 -20.22
C LEU A 274 32.00 12.57 -19.20
N ILE A 275 32.74 13.68 -19.29
CA ILE A 275 33.79 14.04 -18.33
C ILE A 275 33.18 14.35 -16.96
N ASP A 276 32.08 15.10 -16.90
CA ASP A 276 31.36 15.41 -15.67
C ASP A 276 30.78 14.14 -15.01
N ALA A 277 30.23 13.22 -15.82
CA ALA A 277 29.75 11.93 -15.32
C ALA A 277 30.89 11.05 -14.79
N LEU A 278 32.04 11.05 -15.46
CA LEU A 278 33.25 10.36 -15.02
C LEU A 278 33.77 10.94 -13.69
N GLU A 279 33.79 12.26 -13.54
CA GLU A 279 34.17 12.94 -12.29
C GLU A 279 33.21 12.57 -11.15
N SER A 280 31.90 12.70 -11.38
CA SER A 280 30.88 12.33 -10.38
C SER A 280 31.00 10.86 -9.94
N ASN A 281 31.17 9.92 -10.89
CA ASN A 281 31.31 8.51 -10.55
C ASN A 281 32.60 8.23 -9.75
N ARG A 282 33.67 8.99 -10.01
CA ARG A 282 34.93 8.86 -9.28
C ARG A 282 34.82 9.39 -7.86
N ASP A 283 34.19 10.55 -7.68
CA ASP A 283 33.95 11.11 -6.34
C ASP A 283 33.08 10.16 -5.51
N GLN A 284 32.01 9.63 -6.10
CA GLN A 284 31.16 8.61 -5.47
C GLN A 284 31.95 7.34 -5.14
N ARG A 285 32.84 6.88 -6.02
CA ARG A 285 33.71 5.72 -5.75
C ARG A 285 34.59 5.96 -4.53
N LEU A 286 35.19 7.13 -4.39
CA LEU A 286 36.02 7.46 -3.23
C LEU A 286 35.21 7.44 -1.93
N GLU A 287 33.98 7.95 -1.97
CA GLU A 287 33.07 7.95 -0.81
C GLU A 287 32.63 6.53 -0.43
N VAL A 288 32.15 5.74 -1.40
CA VAL A 288 31.71 4.35 -1.18
C VAL A 288 32.86 3.49 -0.64
N ARG A 289 34.09 3.67 -1.15
CA ARG A 289 35.28 2.99 -0.60
C ARG A 289 35.48 3.32 0.88
N GLY A 290 35.39 4.60 1.24
CA GLY A 290 35.49 5.05 2.62
C GLY A 290 34.43 4.46 3.53
N GLN A 291 33.18 4.41 3.06
CA GLN A 291 32.06 3.80 3.77
C GLN A 291 32.27 2.30 4.00
N ILE A 292 32.68 1.56 2.97
CA ILE A 292 32.95 0.12 3.06
C ILE A 292 34.07 -0.14 4.09
N LEU A 293 35.16 0.61 4.04
CA LEU A 293 36.28 0.47 4.98
C LEU A 293 35.88 0.78 6.42
N ALA A 294 35.00 1.77 6.64
CA ALA A 294 34.53 2.14 7.97
C ALA A 294 33.51 1.15 8.55
N VAL A 295 32.63 0.57 7.72
CA VAL A 295 31.53 -0.30 8.18
C VAL A 295 31.97 -1.76 8.31
N ARG A 296 32.92 -2.21 7.48
CA ARG A 296 33.37 -3.61 7.42
C ARG A 296 33.78 -4.20 8.79
N PRO A 297 34.61 -3.54 9.63
CA PRO A 297 35.00 -4.09 10.92
C PRO A 297 33.81 -4.33 11.85
N HIS A 298 32.81 -3.45 11.83
CA HIS A 298 31.61 -3.58 12.66
C HIS A 298 30.68 -4.70 12.17
N ILE A 299 30.61 -4.93 10.86
CA ILE A 299 29.90 -6.08 10.29
C ILE A 299 30.58 -7.40 10.68
N GLU A 300 31.91 -7.44 10.65
CA GLU A 300 32.69 -8.62 11.06
C GLU A 300 32.51 -8.92 12.55
N GLU A 301 32.64 -7.91 13.42
CA GLU A 301 32.41 -8.03 14.86
C GLU A 301 30.97 -8.50 15.18
N ALA A 302 29.96 -7.92 14.52
CA ALA A 302 28.58 -8.30 14.73
C ALA A 302 28.25 -9.72 14.22
N LEU A 303 28.86 -10.15 13.11
CA LEU A 303 28.74 -11.52 12.60
C LEU A 303 29.39 -12.55 13.54
N GLU A 304 30.55 -12.23 14.13
CA GLU A 304 31.20 -13.09 15.13
C GLU A 304 30.34 -13.25 16.38
N GLY A 305 29.71 -12.15 16.85
CA GLY A 305 28.81 -12.16 18.00
C GLY A 305 27.41 -12.77 17.74
N TRP A 306 26.98 -12.87 16.48
CA TRP A 306 25.63 -13.29 16.12
C TRP A 306 25.30 -14.72 16.55
N GLU A 307 26.22 -15.67 16.35
CA GLU A 307 25.95 -17.08 16.70
C GLU A 307 25.70 -17.24 18.20
N GLN A 308 26.48 -16.55 19.04
CA GLN A 308 26.29 -16.55 20.49
C GLN A 308 24.95 -15.90 20.88
N PHE A 309 24.65 -14.73 20.32
CA PHE A 309 23.37 -14.05 20.54
C PHE A 309 22.17 -14.92 20.16
N TYR A 310 22.22 -15.57 18.99
CA TYR A 310 21.17 -16.46 18.51
C TYR A 310 20.98 -17.66 19.44
N THR A 311 22.07 -18.35 19.84
CA THR A 311 21.99 -19.49 20.76
C THR A 311 21.44 -19.07 22.13
N ASP A 312 21.87 -17.94 22.66
CA ASP A 312 21.40 -17.43 23.95
C ASP A 312 19.91 -17.09 23.89
N LYS A 313 19.46 -16.40 22.84
CA LYS A 313 18.04 -16.08 22.64
C LYS A 313 17.19 -17.34 22.45
N CYS A 314 17.65 -18.33 21.69
CA CYS A 314 16.94 -19.61 21.53
C CYS A 314 16.79 -20.33 22.87
N SER A 315 17.85 -20.34 23.69
CA SER A 315 17.82 -20.94 25.03
C SER A 315 16.82 -20.21 25.95
N GLN A 316 16.81 -18.87 25.93
CA GLN A 316 15.87 -18.04 26.70
C GLN A 316 14.42 -18.31 26.29
N LEU A 317 14.13 -18.36 24.99
CA LEU A 317 12.80 -18.67 24.46
C LEU A 317 12.37 -20.10 24.85
N THR A 318 13.28 -21.08 24.77
CA THR A 318 13.00 -22.47 25.16
C THR A 318 12.70 -22.60 26.66
N LEU A 319 13.47 -21.92 27.50
CA LEU A 319 13.23 -21.87 28.94
C LEU A 319 11.89 -21.18 29.26
N ALA A 320 11.58 -20.08 28.59
CA ALA A 320 10.31 -19.38 28.76
C ALA A 320 9.10 -20.24 28.35
N LYS A 321 9.21 -20.99 27.23
CA LYS A 321 8.16 -21.91 26.78
C LYS A 321 7.96 -23.08 27.74
N SER A 322 9.03 -23.70 28.22
CA SER A 322 8.91 -24.80 29.18
C SER A 322 8.33 -24.34 30.53
N ALA A 323 8.70 -23.16 31.02
CA ALA A 323 8.08 -22.57 32.21
C ALA A 323 6.58 -22.32 32.02
N LEU A 324 6.19 -21.83 30.83
CA LEU A 324 4.78 -21.60 30.48
C LEU A 324 3.98 -22.91 30.40
N GLU A 325 4.56 -23.98 29.85
CA GLU A 325 3.94 -25.30 29.80
C GLU A 325 3.72 -25.90 31.19
N GLU A 326 4.69 -25.76 32.11
CA GLU A 326 4.53 -26.19 33.49
C GLU A 326 3.45 -25.37 34.23
N GLU A 327 3.36 -24.06 33.97
CA GLU A 327 2.27 -23.24 34.50
C GLU A 327 0.90 -23.71 33.97
N ARG A 328 0.80 -24.06 32.68
CA ARG A 328 -0.44 -24.64 32.10
C ARG A 328 -0.80 -25.97 32.75
N LYS A 329 0.16 -26.88 32.91
CA LYS A 329 -0.08 -28.21 33.54
C LYS A 329 -0.57 -28.07 34.97
N THR A 330 0.08 -27.21 35.76
CA THR A 330 -0.29 -26.99 37.16
C THR A 330 -1.68 -26.38 37.29
N ARG A 331 -2.07 -25.46 36.41
CA ARG A 331 -3.43 -24.90 36.34
C ARG A 331 -4.45 -25.95 35.93
N LEU A 332 -4.21 -26.72 34.87
CA LEU A 332 -5.11 -27.78 34.42
C LEU A 332 -5.42 -28.80 35.53
N ILE A 333 -4.41 -29.17 36.33
CA ILE A 333 -4.59 -30.07 37.47
C ILE A 333 -5.48 -29.43 38.54
N LYS A 334 -5.31 -28.13 38.83
CA LYS A 334 -6.16 -27.39 39.78
C LYS A 334 -7.59 -27.28 39.28
N ASP A 335 -7.80 -26.94 38.01
CA ASP A 335 -9.13 -26.78 37.42
C ASP A 335 -9.90 -28.11 37.39
N ARG A 336 -9.21 -29.22 37.10
CA ARG A 336 -9.82 -30.56 37.20
C ARG A 336 -10.29 -30.87 38.62
N LYS A 337 -9.49 -30.53 39.64
CA LYS A 337 -9.88 -30.73 41.05
C LYS A 337 -11.10 -29.88 41.41
N LEU A 338 -11.09 -28.60 41.03
CA LEU A 338 -12.21 -27.68 41.27
C LEU A 338 -13.49 -28.13 40.55
N THR A 339 -13.37 -28.66 39.32
CA THR A 339 -14.52 -29.17 38.56
C THR A 339 -15.13 -30.41 39.23
N VAL A 340 -14.29 -31.34 39.71
CA VAL A 340 -14.78 -32.51 40.45
C VAL A 340 -15.49 -32.08 41.74
N GLU A 341 -14.85 -31.19 42.52
CA GLU A 341 -15.44 -30.61 43.74
C GLU A 341 -16.78 -29.90 43.43
N GLN A 342 -16.88 -29.16 42.34
CA GLN A 342 -18.12 -28.53 41.89
C GLN A 342 -19.22 -29.55 41.60
N THR A 343 -18.91 -30.65 40.92
CA THR A 343 -19.89 -31.71 40.62
C THR A 343 -20.39 -32.41 41.88
N GLU A 344 -19.49 -32.69 42.83
CA GLU A 344 -19.83 -33.30 44.11
C GLU A 344 -20.71 -32.36 44.96
N LEU A 345 -20.35 -31.08 45.07
CA LEU A 345 -21.14 -30.08 45.77
C LEU A 345 -22.51 -29.86 45.13
N THR A 346 -22.59 -29.83 43.80
CA THR A 346 -23.87 -29.68 43.10
C THR A 346 -24.81 -30.84 43.41
N ALA A 347 -24.30 -32.08 43.39
CA ALA A 347 -25.07 -33.25 43.76
C ALA A 347 -25.52 -33.22 45.23
N GLN A 348 -24.66 -32.76 46.15
CA GLN A 348 -25.00 -32.61 47.56
C GLN A 348 -26.09 -31.56 47.77
N ILE A 349 -25.95 -30.37 47.18
CA ILE A 349 -26.95 -29.28 47.25
C ILE A 349 -28.30 -29.76 46.69
N GLU A 350 -28.30 -30.44 45.53
CA GLU A 350 -29.54 -31.00 44.95
C GLU A 350 -30.20 -32.03 45.88
N SER A 351 -29.41 -32.87 46.56
CA SER A 351 -29.95 -33.86 47.48
C SER A 351 -30.59 -33.21 48.71
N LEU A 352 -29.91 -32.22 49.32
CA LEU A 352 -30.41 -31.47 50.47
C LEU A 352 -31.64 -30.62 50.09
N SER A 353 -31.65 -30.05 48.89
CA SER A 353 -32.79 -29.30 48.37
C SER A 353 -34.03 -30.19 48.20
N LYS A 354 -33.88 -31.41 47.68
CA LYS A 354 -34.98 -32.39 47.59
C LYS A 354 -35.52 -32.80 48.97
N GLU A 355 -34.65 -32.95 49.96
CA GLU A 355 -35.08 -33.20 51.34
C GLU A 355 -35.88 -32.02 51.89
N GLN A 356 -35.45 -30.78 51.61
CA GLN A 356 -36.18 -29.58 52.00
C GLN A 356 -37.55 -29.47 51.31
N GLU A 357 -37.64 -29.79 50.02
CA GLU A 357 -38.91 -29.86 49.29
C GLU A 357 -39.85 -30.92 49.88
N SER A 358 -39.30 -32.08 50.23
CA SER A 358 -40.06 -33.18 50.86
C SER A 358 -40.57 -32.77 52.24
N GLN A 359 -39.73 -32.12 53.06
CA GLN A 359 -40.17 -31.53 54.33
C GLN A 359 -41.30 -30.52 54.10
N ASN A 360 -41.14 -29.57 53.19
CA ASN A 360 -42.16 -28.57 52.89
C ASN A 360 -43.49 -29.19 52.45
N HIS A 361 -43.45 -30.30 51.69
CA HIS A 361 -44.64 -31.04 51.31
C HIS A 361 -45.34 -31.66 52.52
N LEU A 362 -44.59 -32.38 53.36
CA LEU A 362 -45.10 -32.99 54.59
C LEU A 362 -45.62 -31.94 55.58
N GLU A 363 -44.95 -30.79 55.71
CA GLU A 363 -45.42 -29.69 56.55
C GLU A 363 -46.75 -29.12 56.10
N ARG A 364 -46.98 -29.02 54.79
CA ARG A 364 -48.29 -28.61 54.23
C ARG A 364 -49.36 -29.67 54.49
N GLN A 365 -49.04 -30.95 54.31
CA GLN A 365 -49.96 -32.07 54.53
C GLN A 365 -50.39 -32.17 55.99
N PHE A 366 -49.45 -32.00 56.93
CA PHE A 366 -49.67 -32.13 58.37
C PHE A 366 -49.90 -30.79 59.08
N ALA A 367 -50.14 -29.69 58.36
CA ALA A 367 -50.27 -28.35 58.93
C ALA A 367 -51.34 -28.23 60.04
N LEU A 368 -52.40 -29.05 59.96
CA LEU A 368 -53.52 -29.05 60.91
C LEU A 368 -53.36 -30.07 62.05
N ILE A 369 -52.37 -30.96 61.98
CA ILE A 369 -52.13 -32.01 62.98
C ILE A 369 -51.10 -31.50 63.98
N LYS A 370 -51.49 -31.42 65.25
CA LYS A 370 -50.66 -30.80 66.30
C LYS A 370 -49.57 -31.75 66.79
N ASP A 371 -49.91 -33.02 66.93
CA ASP A 371 -49.03 -34.03 67.48
C ASP A 371 -49.36 -35.42 66.93
N ARG A 372 -48.39 -36.32 67.05
CA ARG A 372 -48.51 -37.73 66.66
C ARG A 372 -49.67 -38.43 67.38
N GLY A 373 -49.99 -38.01 68.60
CA GLY A 373 -51.07 -38.56 69.41
C GLY A 373 -52.45 -38.40 68.77
N GLN A 374 -52.69 -37.33 68.00
CA GLN A 374 -53.93 -37.16 67.23
C GLN A 374 -54.11 -38.26 66.17
N LEU A 375 -53.04 -38.61 65.45
CA LEU A 375 -53.08 -39.68 64.45
C LEU A 375 -53.23 -41.06 65.11
N GLU A 376 -52.57 -41.29 66.24
CA GLU A 376 -52.73 -42.53 67.02
C GLU A 376 -54.14 -42.68 67.59
N GLN A 377 -54.75 -41.59 68.07
CA GLN A 377 -56.14 -41.59 68.52
C GLN A 377 -57.10 -41.90 67.37
N GLN A 378 -56.87 -41.32 66.19
CA GLN A 378 -57.63 -41.64 64.98
C GLN A 378 -57.46 -43.11 64.60
N GLN A 379 -56.23 -43.63 64.61
CA GLN A 379 -55.93 -45.04 64.34
C GLN A 379 -56.65 -45.97 65.33
N ALA A 380 -56.57 -45.68 66.62
CA ALA A 380 -57.22 -46.47 67.66
C ALA A 380 -58.75 -46.46 67.51
N GLY A 381 -59.33 -45.30 67.18
CA GLY A 381 -60.77 -45.18 66.92
C GLY A 381 -61.24 -45.96 65.69
N ILE A 382 -60.48 -45.88 64.58
CA ILE A 382 -60.78 -46.65 63.36
C ILE A 382 -60.60 -48.15 63.61
N LYS A 383 -59.53 -48.55 64.30
CA LYS A 383 -59.27 -49.94 64.67
C LYS A 383 -60.38 -50.53 65.54
N ALA A 384 -60.85 -49.79 66.55
CA ALA A 384 -61.97 -50.24 67.37
C ALA A 384 -63.24 -50.47 66.55
N ARG A 385 -63.53 -49.62 65.56
CA ARG A 385 -64.67 -49.80 64.63
C ARG A 385 -64.47 -51.00 63.69
N TYR A 386 -63.25 -51.19 63.20
CA TYR A 386 -62.88 -52.32 62.35
C TYR A 386 -63.03 -53.66 63.11
N ASP A 387 -62.50 -53.74 64.32
CA ASP A 387 -62.57 -54.94 65.17
C ASP A 387 -64.03 -55.27 65.54
N ALA A 388 -64.86 -54.24 65.79
CA ALA A 388 -66.28 -54.41 66.08
C ALA A 388 -67.07 -54.98 64.89
N ILE A 389 -66.90 -54.42 63.69
CA ILE A 389 -67.55 -54.90 62.46
C ILE A 389 -67.04 -56.30 62.08
N THR A 390 -65.73 -56.55 62.22
CA THR A 390 -65.14 -57.88 61.96
C THR A 390 -65.74 -58.95 62.88
N THR A 391 -65.94 -58.63 64.16
CA THR A 391 -66.60 -59.52 65.12
C THR A 391 -68.05 -59.81 64.71
N GLN A 392 -68.81 -58.78 64.29
CA GLN A 392 -70.19 -58.92 63.82
C GLN A 392 -70.29 -59.79 62.56
N ILE A 393 -69.41 -59.58 61.58
CA ILE A 393 -69.33 -60.40 60.36
C ILE A 393 -68.93 -61.84 60.69
N GLY A 394 -67.95 -62.04 61.58
CA GLY A 394 -67.49 -63.35 62.02
C GLY A 394 -68.62 -64.20 62.62
N LEU A 395 -69.49 -63.60 63.44
CA LEU A 395 -70.65 -64.25 64.05
C LEU A 395 -71.73 -64.66 63.03
N VAL A 396 -71.78 -64.01 61.86
CA VAL A 396 -72.82 -64.20 60.84
C VAL A 396 -72.35 -65.01 59.64
N SER A 397 -71.06 -64.98 59.31
CA SER A 397 -70.49 -65.55 58.07
C SER A 397 -70.75 -67.05 57.83
N SER A 398 -71.05 -67.82 58.88
CA SER A 398 -71.40 -69.25 58.79
C SER A 398 -72.90 -69.54 58.77
N ARG A 399 -73.76 -68.52 58.87
CA ARG A 399 -75.21 -68.65 59.02
C ARG A 399 -75.93 -67.88 57.91
N THR A 400 -76.88 -68.54 57.25
CA THR A 400 -77.78 -67.86 56.30
C THR A 400 -78.83 -67.05 57.07
N PRO A 401 -79.34 -65.93 56.52
CA PRO A 401 -80.43 -65.16 57.13
C PRO A 401 -81.64 -66.05 57.49
N SER A 402 -81.95 -67.03 56.64
CA SER A 402 -83.03 -67.99 56.89
C SER A 402 -82.76 -68.96 58.05
N GLN A 403 -81.51 -69.30 58.35
CA GLN A 403 -81.16 -70.10 59.54
C GLN A 403 -81.33 -69.28 60.82
N ILE A 404 -80.90 -68.01 60.81
CA ILE A 404 -81.07 -67.10 61.96
C ILE A 404 -82.57 -66.82 62.20
N GLU A 405 -83.36 -66.63 61.14
CA GLU A 405 -84.83 -66.47 61.26
C GLU A 405 -85.51 -67.70 61.86
N ARG A 406 -85.03 -68.93 61.54
CA ARG A 406 -85.53 -70.16 62.17
C ARG A 406 -85.19 -70.24 63.65
N ASP A 407 -83.97 -69.86 64.02
CA ASP A 407 -83.54 -69.84 65.43
C ASP A 407 -84.33 -68.80 66.23
N ILE A 408 -84.61 -67.63 65.63
CA ILE A 408 -85.51 -66.61 66.20
C ILE A 408 -86.91 -67.17 66.40
N GLN A 409 -87.49 -67.83 65.38
CA GLN A 409 -88.81 -68.45 65.48
C GLN A 409 -88.85 -69.54 66.55
N ARG A 410 -87.79 -70.35 66.66
CA ARG A 410 -87.67 -71.37 67.70
C ARG A 410 -87.60 -70.75 69.09
N ASN A 411 -86.77 -69.72 69.27
CA ASN A 411 -86.67 -68.97 70.54
C ASN A 411 -88.02 -68.36 70.93
N GLN A 412 -88.71 -67.69 69.99
CA GLN A 412 -90.05 -67.14 70.22
C GLN A 412 -91.09 -68.22 70.56
N LYS A 413 -91.01 -69.40 69.92
CA LYS A 413 -91.89 -70.54 70.23
C LYS A 413 -91.63 -71.04 71.65
N GLU A 414 -90.37 -71.22 72.03
CA GLU A 414 -89.96 -71.64 73.38
C GLU A 414 -90.37 -70.60 74.44
N GLN A 415 -90.23 -69.30 74.15
CA GLN A 415 -90.75 -68.22 75.00
C GLN A 415 -92.28 -68.29 75.16
N GLY A 416 -93.02 -68.58 74.07
CA GLY A 416 -94.46 -68.75 74.08
C GLY A 416 -94.93 -69.97 74.86
N GLU A 417 -94.24 -71.11 74.72
CA GLU A 417 -94.48 -72.33 75.48
C GLU A 417 -94.24 -72.12 76.98
N LEU A 418 -93.14 -71.45 77.35
CA LEU A 418 -92.84 -71.08 78.75
C LEU A 418 -93.86 -70.09 79.34
N SER A 419 -94.35 -69.14 78.53
CA SER A 419 -95.37 -68.18 78.98
C SER A 419 -96.69 -68.87 79.27
N ARG A 420 -97.11 -69.82 78.43
CA ARG A 420 -98.31 -70.64 78.68
C ARG A 420 -98.15 -71.57 79.89
N GLU A 421 -96.97 -72.14 80.09
CA GLU A 421 -96.66 -72.94 81.28
C GLU A 421 -96.74 -72.10 82.56
N LEU A 422 -96.33 -70.82 82.50
CA LEU A 422 -96.45 -69.88 83.61
C LEU A 422 -97.90 -69.46 83.88
N GLU A 423 -98.70 -69.22 82.82
CA GLU A 423 -100.13 -68.90 82.94
C GLU A 423 -100.93 -70.03 83.59
N ASN A 424 -100.63 -71.29 83.24
CA ASN A 424 -101.33 -72.47 83.75
C ASN A 424 -100.56 -73.18 84.89
N LEU A 425 -99.60 -72.50 85.55
CA LEU A 425 -98.73 -73.14 86.54
C LEU A 425 -99.49 -73.70 87.75
N SER A 426 -100.57 -73.01 88.14
CA SER A 426 -101.40 -73.34 89.31
C SER A 426 -102.61 -74.21 89.00
N ASP A 427 -102.90 -74.48 87.72
CA ASP A 427 -103.96 -75.40 87.29
C ASP A 427 -103.71 -75.92 85.86
N ASN A 428 -102.89 -76.97 85.72
CA ASN A 428 -102.64 -77.65 84.44
C ASN A 428 -102.98 -79.15 84.51
N LEU A 429 -103.02 -79.80 83.35
CA LEU A 429 -103.31 -81.25 83.27
C LEU A 429 -102.38 -82.06 84.17
N TRP A 430 -101.06 -81.79 84.20
CA TRP A 430 -100.13 -82.50 85.07
C TRP A 430 -100.46 -82.30 86.56
N GLN A 431 -100.86 -81.11 86.98
CA GLN A 431 -101.20 -80.84 88.37
C GLN A 431 -102.52 -81.50 88.77
N ARG A 432 -103.54 -81.49 87.91
CA ARG A 432 -104.79 -82.24 88.15
C ARG A 432 -104.56 -83.75 88.17
N LEU A 433 -103.76 -84.28 87.23
CA LEU A 433 -103.37 -85.69 87.22
C LEU A 433 -102.59 -86.08 88.48
N SER A 434 -101.59 -85.28 88.90
CA SER A 434 -100.81 -85.55 90.12
C SER A 434 -101.58 -85.37 91.42
N THR A 435 -102.67 -84.59 91.42
CA THR A 435 -103.56 -84.45 92.57
C THR A 435 -104.51 -85.64 92.71
N ASP A 436 -105.07 -86.14 91.60
CA ASP A 436 -106.14 -87.13 91.62
C ASP A 436 -105.67 -88.59 91.37
N LEU A 437 -104.46 -88.80 90.82
CA LEU A 437 -103.88 -90.11 90.53
C LEU A 437 -102.64 -90.38 91.40
N SER A 438 -102.28 -91.66 91.58
CA SER A 438 -101.05 -92.02 92.31
C SER A 438 -99.78 -91.64 91.54
N GLU A 439 -98.64 -91.58 92.24
CA GLU A 439 -97.34 -91.29 91.61
C GLU A 439 -97.00 -92.27 90.48
N ASP A 440 -97.30 -93.56 90.65
CA ASP A 440 -97.08 -94.59 89.62
C ASP A 440 -97.94 -94.36 88.37
N GLN A 441 -99.21 -93.98 88.56
CA GLN A 441 -100.14 -93.70 87.46
C GLN A 441 -99.78 -92.41 86.73
N THR A 442 -99.39 -91.38 87.47
CA THR A 442 -98.93 -90.10 86.92
C THR A 442 -97.61 -90.27 86.18
N SER A 443 -96.71 -91.12 86.67
CA SER A 443 -95.43 -91.47 86.01
C SER A 443 -95.65 -92.16 84.67
N VAL A 444 -96.63 -93.07 84.58
CA VAL A 444 -97.04 -93.70 83.32
C VAL A 444 -97.51 -92.65 82.31
N LEU A 445 -98.40 -91.73 82.73
CA LEU A 445 -98.89 -90.66 81.86
C LEU A 445 -97.78 -89.68 81.48
N ASN A 446 -96.85 -89.36 82.38
CA ASN A 446 -95.72 -88.47 82.15
C ASN A 446 -94.69 -89.03 81.15
N ARG A 447 -94.65 -90.35 80.95
CA ARG A 447 -93.83 -90.96 79.90
C ARG A 447 -94.55 -91.02 78.55
N LEU A 448 -95.88 -90.97 78.54
CA LEU A 448 -96.72 -91.13 77.36
C LEU A 448 -97.14 -89.82 76.71
N LEU A 449 -97.52 -88.81 77.49
CA LEU A 449 -97.96 -87.51 76.99
C LEU A 449 -96.77 -86.58 76.84
N ASN A 450 -96.72 -85.80 75.76
CA ASN A 450 -95.67 -84.81 75.57
C ASN A 450 -95.84 -83.63 76.56
N ARG A 451 -94.79 -82.80 76.69
CA ARG A 451 -94.82 -81.60 77.54
C ARG A 451 -96.01 -80.67 77.24
N ASP A 452 -96.30 -80.40 75.98
CA ASP A 452 -97.39 -79.48 75.59
C ASP A 452 -98.77 -79.96 76.05
N VAL A 453 -98.99 -81.28 76.08
CA VAL A 453 -100.24 -81.87 76.59
C VAL A 453 -100.28 -81.79 78.12
N MET A 454 -99.14 -81.99 78.79
CA MET A 454 -99.03 -81.88 80.25
C MET A 454 -99.26 -80.47 80.80
N THR A 455 -98.97 -79.44 80.01
CA THR A 455 -99.13 -78.02 80.37
C THR A 455 -100.42 -77.39 79.86
N LEU A 456 -101.35 -78.19 79.30
CA LEU A 456 -102.67 -77.71 78.88
C LEU A 456 -103.43 -77.09 80.05
N GLY A 457 -104.09 -75.97 79.78
CA GLY A 457 -104.94 -75.27 80.74
C GLY A 457 -106.28 -75.98 80.94
N PRO A 458 -107.04 -75.64 81.98
CA PRO A 458 -108.22 -76.37 82.41
C PRO A 458 -109.36 -76.39 81.38
N ASP A 459 -109.41 -75.41 80.48
CA ASP A 459 -110.42 -75.32 79.41
C ASP A 459 -110.10 -76.20 78.19
N GLN A 460 -108.90 -76.79 78.15
CA GLN A 460 -108.38 -77.49 76.97
C GLN A 460 -108.45 -79.02 77.10
N PHE A 461 -108.85 -79.53 78.26
CA PHE A 461 -108.98 -80.96 78.50
C PHE A 461 -110.23 -81.28 79.33
N LEU A 462 -110.80 -82.44 79.08
CA LEU A 462 -111.85 -83.03 79.91
C LEU A 462 -111.22 -84.23 80.62
N LEU A 463 -111.20 -84.19 81.95
CA LEU A 463 -110.60 -85.24 82.76
C LEU A 463 -111.66 -85.80 83.71
N ASP A 464 -112.02 -87.06 83.51
CA ASP A 464 -112.62 -87.89 84.56
C ASP A 464 -111.51 -88.69 85.22
N ALA A 465 -111.03 -88.21 86.36
CA ALA A 465 -109.89 -88.82 87.06
C ALA A 465 -110.23 -90.21 87.62
N GLN A 466 -111.49 -90.47 87.96
CA GLN A 466 -111.89 -91.78 88.49
C GLN A 466 -111.96 -92.84 87.40
N GLU A 467 -112.49 -92.49 86.24
CA GLU A 467 -112.56 -93.39 85.09
C GLU A 467 -111.16 -93.67 84.53
N LEU A 468 -110.35 -92.63 84.37
CA LEU A 468 -108.96 -92.74 83.91
C LEU A 468 -108.10 -93.55 84.90
N GLY A 469 -108.23 -93.27 86.20
CA GLY A 469 -107.51 -94.00 87.24
C GLY A 469 -107.86 -95.48 87.27
N ARG A 470 -109.14 -95.85 87.07
CA ARG A 470 -109.55 -97.26 86.93
C ARG A 470 -108.99 -97.92 85.68
N ALA A 471 -108.98 -97.21 84.55
CA ALA A 471 -108.41 -97.72 83.31
C ALA A 471 -106.91 -98.03 83.46
N ILE A 472 -106.15 -97.15 84.13
CA ILE A 472 -104.71 -97.30 84.34
C ILE A 472 -104.39 -98.29 85.48
N ALA A 473 -105.20 -98.37 86.54
CA ALA A 473 -104.98 -99.28 87.68
C ALA A 473 -105.02 -100.77 87.30
N GLN A 474 -105.65 -101.12 86.18
CA GLN A 474 -105.64 -102.49 85.65
C GLN A 474 -104.34 -102.84 84.89
N MET A 475 -103.39 -101.90 84.79
CA MET A 475 -102.15 -102.03 84.01
C MET A 475 -100.91 -102.13 84.92
N ASP A 476 -99.82 -102.68 84.38
CA ASP A 476 -98.50 -102.72 85.02
C ASP A 476 -97.83 -101.34 84.88
N ALA A 477 -97.16 -100.85 85.93
CA ALA A 477 -96.45 -99.57 85.95
C ALA A 477 -95.41 -99.43 84.81
N ASN A 478 -94.92 -100.54 84.26
CA ASN A 478 -93.94 -100.56 83.16
C ASN A 478 -94.53 -100.90 81.79
N ARG A 479 -95.83 -101.19 81.70
CA ARG A 479 -96.47 -101.57 80.44
C ARG A 479 -97.87 -100.99 80.34
N TRP A 480 -98.07 -100.10 79.39
CA TRP A 480 -99.38 -99.55 79.09
C TRP A 480 -100.07 -100.35 77.99
N GLN A 481 -101.36 -100.65 78.15
CA GLN A 481 -102.11 -101.47 77.19
C GLN A 481 -103.52 -100.93 76.96
N MET A 482 -103.85 -100.64 75.71
CA MET A 482 -105.21 -100.34 75.27
C MET A 482 -105.69 -101.38 74.26
N GLN A 483 -106.98 -101.38 73.92
CA GLN A 483 -107.49 -102.27 72.87
C GLN A 483 -106.74 -102.01 71.55
N GLY A 484 -105.93 -102.97 71.11
CA GLY A 484 -105.14 -102.92 69.88
C GLY A 484 -103.70 -102.40 70.01
N LEU A 485 -103.23 -101.96 71.18
CA LEU A 485 -101.87 -101.43 71.35
C LEU A 485 -101.30 -101.70 72.76
N ALA A 486 -100.07 -102.21 72.84
CA ALA A 486 -99.32 -102.38 74.08
C ALA A 486 -97.94 -101.73 73.97
N LEU A 487 -97.58 -100.88 74.93
CA LEU A 487 -96.33 -100.12 74.96
C LEU A 487 -95.51 -100.51 76.19
N ASN A 488 -94.21 -100.71 76.00
CA ASN A 488 -93.26 -100.86 77.10
C ASN A 488 -92.72 -99.48 77.49
N LEU A 489 -92.83 -99.12 78.77
CA LEU A 489 -92.49 -97.80 79.30
C LEU A 489 -91.12 -97.78 80.00
N GLN A 490 -90.38 -98.89 80.05
CA GLN A 490 -89.08 -98.96 80.75
C GLN A 490 -88.00 -98.08 80.11
N SER A 491 -88.03 -97.89 78.79
CA SER A 491 -87.04 -97.09 78.06
C SER A 491 -87.48 -95.64 77.80
N LEU A 492 -88.67 -95.24 78.28
CA LEU A 492 -89.19 -93.90 78.10
C LEU A 492 -88.86 -93.03 79.32
N SER A 493 -88.25 -91.87 79.08
CA SER A 493 -88.01 -90.85 80.10
C SER A 493 -89.28 -90.03 80.36
N PRO A 494 -89.45 -89.46 81.57
CA PRO A 494 -90.49 -88.47 81.84
C PRO A 494 -90.37 -87.29 80.86
N GLN A 495 -91.49 -86.90 80.27
CA GLN A 495 -91.54 -85.83 79.26
C GLN A 495 -91.72 -84.45 79.87
N TYR A 496 -92.25 -84.36 81.09
CA TYR A 496 -92.45 -83.11 81.82
C TYR A 496 -91.90 -83.19 83.25
N ILE A 497 -91.13 -82.17 83.61
CA ILE A 497 -90.67 -81.92 84.98
C ILE A 497 -91.20 -80.54 85.35
N ALA A 498 -92.00 -80.47 86.41
CA ALA A 498 -92.55 -79.22 86.88
C ALA A 498 -91.42 -78.26 87.30
N LYS A 499 -91.41 -77.06 86.71
CA LYS A 499 -90.48 -75.99 87.05
C LYS A 499 -91.16 -74.99 87.98
N THR A 500 -90.36 -74.31 88.79
CA THR A 500 -90.85 -73.17 89.58
C THR A 500 -91.01 -71.93 88.70
N ALA A 501 -91.86 -70.98 89.12
CA ALA A 501 -92.03 -69.71 88.42
C ALA A 501 -90.71 -68.94 88.24
N GLU A 502 -89.82 -69.00 89.24
CA GLU A 502 -88.48 -68.36 89.18
C GLU A 502 -87.58 -69.00 88.11
N GLU A 503 -87.61 -70.33 87.97
CA GLU A 503 -86.85 -71.05 86.95
C GLU A 503 -87.36 -70.74 85.54
N ILE A 504 -88.68 -70.62 85.36
CA ILE A 504 -89.29 -70.23 84.10
C ILE A 504 -88.92 -68.79 83.74
N HIS A 505 -89.00 -67.84 84.69
CA HIS A 505 -88.61 -66.45 84.46
C HIS A 505 -87.12 -66.29 84.11
N ARG A 506 -86.22 -67.00 84.78
CA ARG A 506 -84.78 -66.97 84.43
C ARG A 506 -84.54 -67.44 83.00
N HIS A 507 -85.16 -68.54 82.57
CA HIS A 507 -85.08 -68.98 81.18
C HIS A 507 -85.69 -67.99 80.19
N GLN A 508 -86.78 -67.29 80.55
CA GLN A 508 -87.33 -66.23 79.70
C GLN A 508 -86.33 -65.08 79.51
N ILE A 509 -85.60 -64.66 80.56
CA ILE A 509 -84.56 -63.63 80.47
C ILE A 509 -83.40 -64.08 79.56
N GLU A 510 -82.94 -65.32 79.72
CA GLU A 510 -81.88 -65.90 78.87
C GLU A 510 -82.32 -65.99 77.40
N LEU A 511 -83.54 -66.46 77.15
CA LEU A 511 -84.11 -66.50 75.79
C LEU A 511 -84.28 -65.09 75.21
N GLN A 512 -84.65 -64.10 76.03
CA GLN A 512 -84.77 -62.71 75.57
C GLN A 512 -83.41 -62.11 75.17
N GLN A 513 -82.36 -62.34 75.97
CA GLN A 513 -81.01 -61.92 75.60
C GLN A 513 -80.54 -62.59 74.30
N GLN A 514 -80.79 -63.89 74.15
CA GLN A 514 -80.50 -64.63 72.92
C GLN A 514 -81.30 -64.08 71.73
N TYR A 515 -82.56 -63.70 71.94
CA TYR A 515 -83.40 -63.09 70.91
C TYR A 515 -82.83 -61.76 70.43
N ASP A 516 -82.46 -60.87 71.35
CA ASP A 516 -81.88 -59.57 71.02
C ASP A 516 -80.55 -59.71 70.25
N ASP A 517 -79.73 -60.71 70.61
CA ASP A 517 -78.50 -61.02 69.89
C ASP A 517 -78.75 -61.65 68.51
N LEU A 518 -79.72 -62.54 68.39
CA LEU A 518 -80.14 -63.12 67.10
C LEU A 518 -80.73 -62.05 66.16
N GLN A 519 -81.46 -61.06 66.69
CA GLN A 519 -81.95 -59.93 65.90
C GLN A 519 -80.80 -59.09 65.33
N LYS A 520 -79.80 -58.75 66.13
CA LYS A 520 -78.60 -58.03 65.66
C LYS A 520 -77.83 -58.83 64.60
N GLN A 521 -77.72 -60.15 64.77
CA GLN A 521 -77.12 -61.04 63.77
C GLN A 521 -77.93 -61.06 62.47
N LEU A 522 -79.26 -61.08 62.54
CA LEU A 522 -80.13 -61.08 61.37
C LEU A 522 -80.03 -59.77 60.58
N GLU A 523 -80.00 -58.63 61.27
CA GLU A 523 -79.82 -57.32 60.65
C GLU A 523 -78.48 -57.27 59.90
N THR A 524 -77.40 -57.69 60.55
CA THR A 524 -76.06 -57.80 59.95
C THR A 524 -76.02 -58.78 58.77
N ALA A 525 -76.74 -59.91 58.85
CA ALA A 525 -76.82 -60.90 57.77
C ALA A 525 -77.59 -60.41 56.55
N LYS A 526 -78.61 -59.58 56.76
CA LYS A 526 -79.39 -58.96 55.67
C LYS A 526 -78.59 -57.87 54.94
N SER A 527 -77.70 -57.18 55.65
CA SER A 527 -76.83 -56.14 55.10
C SER A 527 -75.36 -56.58 55.03
N LEU A 528 -75.09 -57.87 54.73
CA LEU A 528 -73.73 -58.43 54.77
C LEU A 528 -72.79 -57.73 53.78
N ASP A 529 -73.25 -57.43 52.57
CA ASP A 529 -72.46 -56.74 51.54
C ASP A 529 -72.09 -55.31 51.97
N GLU A 530 -73.01 -54.60 52.62
CA GLU A 530 -72.73 -53.27 53.17
C GLU A 530 -71.73 -53.33 54.33
N ALA A 531 -71.83 -54.35 55.18
CA ALA A 531 -70.88 -54.57 56.28
C ALA A 531 -69.47 -54.92 55.76
N LEU A 532 -69.36 -55.77 54.73
CA LEU A 532 -68.10 -56.11 54.07
C LEU A 532 -67.47 -54.89 53.40
N ASN A 533 -68.25 -54.09 52.67
CA ASN A 533 -67.77 -52.84 52.07
C ASN A 533 -67.27 -51.84 53.13
N LYS A 534 -67.99 -51.76 54.26
CA LYS A 534 -67.60 -50.90 55.38
C LYS A 534 -66.32 -51.41 56.07
N GLN A 535 -66.18 -52.73 56.24
CA GLN A 535 -64.95 -53.35 56.73
C GLN A 535 -63.76 -53.02 55.83
N GLN A 536 -63.90 -53.18 54.51
CA GLN A 536 -62.86 -52.83 53.55
C GLN A 536 -62.50 -51.34 53.63
N SER A 537 -63.50 -50.45 53.66
CA SER A 537 -63.25 -49.01 53.77
C SER A 537 -62.53 -48.63 55.07
N LEU A 538 -62.78 -49.36 56.16
CA LEU A 538 -62.10 -49.15 57.44
C LEU A 538 -60.67 -49.69 57.40
N ASP A 539 -60.41 -50.79 56.70
CA ASP A 539 -59.04 -51.31 56.49
C ASP A 539 -58.21 -50.35 55.63
N ASP A 540 -58.79 -49.84 54.54
CA ASP A 540 -58.18 -48.81 53.68
C ASP A 540 -57.88 -47.52 54.49
N GLN A 541 -58.78 -47.12 55.40
CA GLN A 541 -58.52 -46.00 56.31
C GLN A 541 -57.41 -46.32 57.33
N LEU A 542 -57.38 -47.55 57.85
CA LEU A 542 -56.37 -47.99 58.82
C LEU A 542 -54.97 -48.03 58.19
N THR A 543 -54.87 -48.47 56.94
CA THR A 543 -53.63 -48.45 56.15
C THR A 543 -53.21 -47.02 55.85
N ALA A 544 -54.12 -46.15 55.39
CA ALA A 544 -53.84 -44.73 55.13
C ALA A 544 -53.36 -43.98 56.40
N VAL A 545 -53.98 -44.22 57.56
CA VAL A 545 -53.55 -43.59 58.82
C VAL A 545 -52.21 -44.15 59.29
N LYS A 546 -51.92 -45.45 59.09
CA LYS A 546 -50.59 -46.02 59.36
C LYS A 546 -49.51 -45.37 58.50
N GLU A 547 -49.79 -45.13 57.22
CA GLU A 547 -48.87 -44.42 56.32
C GLU A 547 -48.68 -42.97 56.77
N SER A 548 -49.78 -42.28 57.10
CA SER A 548 -49.73 -40.91 57.63
C SER A 548 -48.89 -40.79 58.91
N ILE A 549 -48.94 -41.79 59.81
CA ILE A 549 -48.08 -41.82 61.01
C ILE A 549 -46.60 -41.94 60.62
N LYS A 550 -46.26 -42.81 59.64
CA LYS A 550 -44.88 -42.95 59.16
C LYS A 550 -44.36 -41.67 58.51
N GLU A 551 -45.18 -41.03 57.67
CA GLU A 551 -44.87 -39.76 57.03
C GLU A 551 -44.70 -38.63 58.06
N PHE A 552 -45.52 -38.63 59.12
CA PHE A 552 -45.37 -37.69 60.23
C PHE A 552 -44.09 -37.94 61.05
N ASP A 553 -43.73 -39.19 61.29
CA ASP A 553 -42.45 -39.55 61.93
C ASP A 553 -41.25 -39.09 61.07
N GLN A 554 -41.35 -39.22 59.74
CA GLN A 554 -40.36 -38.65 58.80
C GLN A 554 -40.29 -37.12 58.88
N LEU A 555 -41.43 -36.44 58.96
CA LEU A 555 -41.47 -34.99 59.14
C LEU A 555 -40.78 -34.55 60.44
N LEU A 556 -40.98 -35.28 61.54
CA LEU A 556 -40.31 -34.99 62.81
C LEU A 556 -38.79 -35.14 62.68
N LEU A 557 -38.32 -36.19 61.99
CA LEU A 557 -36.89 -36.39 61.71
C LEU A 557 -36.34 -35.23 60.85
N PHE A 558 -37.06 -34.83 59.80
CA PHE A 558 -36.65 -33.72 58.96
C PHE A 558 -36.58 -32.40 59.74
N ARG A 559 -37.54 -32.11 60.62
CA ARG A 559 -37.49 -30.90 61.48
C ARG A 559 -36.30 -30.88 62.42
N GLN A 560 -35.91 -32.03 62.98
CA GLN A 560 -34.73 -32.11 63.85
C GLN A 560 -33.43 -31.78 63.10
N GLN A 561 -33.33 -32.22 61.84
CA GLN A 561 -32.16 -32.01 60.99
C GLN A 561 -32.20 -30.71 60.18
N GLN A 562 -33.27 -29.92 60.29
CA GLN A 562 -33.48 -28.74 59.44
C GLN A 562 -32.36 -27.69 59.60
N ALA A 563 -31.98 -27.38 60.84
CA ALA A 563 -30.93 -26.39 61.10
C ALA A 563 -29.58 -26.80 60.49
N GLU A 564 -29.22 -28.08 60.62
CA GLU A 564 -27.98 -28.63 60.05
C GLU A 564 -28.04 -28.66 58.51
N ARG A 565 -29.19 -29.01 57.92
CA ARG A 565 -29.37 -28.96 56.46
C ARG A 565 -29.30 -27.55 55.90
N ASP A 566 -29.96 -26.59 56.54
CA ASP A 566 -29.95 -25.18 56.11
C ASP A 566 -28.52 -24.60 56.18
N GLU A 567 -27.76 -24.94 57.22
CA GLU A 567 -26.34 -24.57 57.35
C GLU A 567 -25.48 -25.22 56.25
N ASN A 568 -25.64 -26.53 56.01
CA ASN A 568 -24.90 -27.25 54.97
C ASN A 568 -25.23 -26.76 53.55
N LEU A 569 -26.49 -26.40 53.28
CA LEU A 569 -26.91 -25.77 52.04
C LEU A 569 -26.21 -24.42 51.85
N ALA A 570 -26.24 -23.55 52.86
CA ALA A 570 -25.60 -22.24 52.79
C ALA A 570 -24.08 -22.34 52.59
N ILE A 571 -23.41 -23.27 53.29
CA ILE A 571 -21.98 -23.54 53.12
C ILE A 571 -21.69 -24.08 51.72
N GLY A 572 -22.50 -25.03 51.25
CA GLY A 572 -22.36 -25.64 49.92
C GLY A 572 -22.53 -24.61 48.80
N GLU A 573 -23.56 -23.78 48.85
CA GLU A 573 -23.83 -22.71 47.87
C GLU A 573 -22.71 -21.66 47.87
N ALA A 574 -22.25 -21.23 49.04
CA ALA A 574 -21.14 -20.29 49.16
C ALA A 574 -19.85 -20.87 48.54
N ARG A 575 -19.55 -22.15 48.79
CA ARG A 575 -18.39 -22.84 48.22
C ARG A 575 -18.53 -23.03 46.71
N GLN A 576 -19.72 -23.36 46.22
CA GLN A 576 -19.99 -23.49 44.78
C GLN A 576 -19.75 -22.17 44.04
N GLN A 577 -20.18 -21.04 44.63
CA GLN A 577 -19.93 -19.72 44.07
C GLN A 577 -18.44 -19.36 44.09
N GLU A 578 -17.72 -19.68 45.18
CA GLU A 578 -16.27 -19.48 45.26
C GLU A 578 -15.53 -20.27 44.16
N ILE A 579 -15.90 -21.55 43.96
CA ILE A 579 -15.31 -22.39 42.91
C ILE A 579 -15.58 -21.81 41.52
N LYS A 580 -16.79 -21.30 41.27
CA LYS A 580 -17.14 -20.65 40.00
C LYS A 580 -16.25 -19.45 39.72
N ASP A 581 -16.05 -18.57 40.71
CA ASP A 581 -15.16 -17.40 40.59
C ASP A 581 -13.70 -17.81 40.36
N LEU A 582 -13.24 -18.90 40.99
CA LEU A 582 -11.90 -19.45 40.79
C LEU A 582 -11.71 -20.01 39.36
N LEU A 583 -12.70 -20.73 38.84
CA LEU A 583 -12.67 -21.26 37.47
C LEU A 583 -12.67 -20.13 36.43
N GLU A 584 -13.48 -19.08 36.61
CA GLU A 584 -13.50 -17.91 35.73
C GLU A 584 -12.14 -17.18 35.71
N LYS A 585 -11.53 -16.98 36.89
CA LYS A 585 -10.17 -16.42 37.00
C LYS A 585 -9.13 -17.33 36.34
N SER A 586 -9.29 -18.65 36.43
CA SER A 586 -8.38 -19.60 35.78
C SER A 586 -8.51 -19.57 34.26
N GLU A 587 -9.73 -19.39 33.73
CA GLU A 587 -9.99 -19.25 32.30
C GLU A 587 -9.32 -17.98 31.74
N GLN A 588 -9.50 -16.84 32.41
CA GLN A 588 -8.83 -15.58 32.03
C GLN A 588 -7.31 -15.71 32.05
N ALA A 589 -6.77 -16.37 33.09
CA ALA A 589 -5.33 -16.63 33.17
C ALA A 589 -4.85 -17.56 32.04
N SER A 590 -5.63 -18.57 31.67
CA SER A 590 -5.30 -19.49 30.57
C SER A 590 -5.26 -18.76 29.23
N GLN A 591 -6.22 -17.86 28.95
CA GLN A 591 -6.20 -17.00 27.77
C GLN A 591 -4.95 -16.10 27.74
N ALA A 592 -4.55 -15.54 28.89
CA ALA A 592 -3.32 -14.76 28.97
C ALA A 592 -2.05 -15.61 28.73
N LEU A 593 -2.04 -16.86 29.19
CA LEU A 593 -0.95 -17.81 28.90
C LEU A 593 -0.94 -18.22 27.42
N ASP A 594 -2.08 -18.31 26.75
CA ASP A 594 -2.17 -18.51 25.29
C ASP A 594 -1.60 -17.32 24.52
N GLY A 595 -1.97 -16.08 24.90
CA GLY A 595 -1.36 -14.88 24.33
C GLY A 595 0.17 -14.85 24.47
N LYS A 596 0.69 -15.21 25.66
CA LYS A 596 2.14 -15.32 25.88
C LYS A 596 2.79 -16.41 25.03
N ALA A 597 2.15 -17.57 24.87
CA ALA A 597 2.66 -18.65 24.02
C ALA A 597 2.73 -18.22 22.56
N THR A 598 1.70 -17.54 22.06
CA THR A 598 1.67 -17.05 20.68
C THR A 598 2.77 -16.01 20.43
N ALA A 599 2.99 -15.09 21.38
CA ALA A 599 4.06 -14.11 21.27
C ALA A 599 5.44 -14.77 21.26
N LEU A 600 5.72 -15.70 22.18
CA LEU A 600 6.98 -16.45 22.21
C LEU A 600 7.20 -17.30 20.93
N SER A 601 6.13 -17.78 20.30
CA SER A 601 6.22 -18.49 19.02
C SER A 601 6.50 -17.57 17.85
N GLN A 602 5.97 -16.34 17.86
CA GLN A 602 6.28 -15.32 16.88
C GLN A 602 7.74 -14.87 17.02
N ASP A 603 8.19 -14.58 18.24
CA ASP A 603 9.58 -14.20 18.54
C ASP A 603 10.58 -15.26 18.05
N GLU A 604 10.28 -16.56 18.26
CA GLU A 604 11.12 -17.65 17.75
C GLU A 604 11.13 -17.69 16.22
N ALA A 605 9.98 -17.55 15.56
CA ALA A 605 9.89 -17.56 14.11
C ALA A 605 10.63 -16.37 13.48
N GLU A 606 10.52 -15.19 14.08
CA GLU A 606 11.24 -13.98 13.67
C GLU A 606 12.76 -14.16 13.84
N LEU A 607 13.20 -14.68 14.99
CA LEU A 607 14.61 -14.95 15.25
C LEU A 607 15.19 -15.98 14.27
N GLN A 608 14.46 -17.06 13.98
CA GLN A 608 14.86 -18.06 12.98
C GLN A 608 14.92 -17.47 11.57
N ALA A 609 13.94 -16.65 11.19
CA ALA A 609 13.92 -15.97 9.90
C ALA A 609 15.11 -15.00 9.76
N GLN A 610 15.42 -14.23 10.81
CA GLN A 610 16.60 -13.36 10.86
C GLN A 610 17.89 -14.17 10.74
N HIS A 611 18.02 -15.28 11.47
CA HIS A 611 19.20 -16.14 11.41
C HIS A 611 19.42 -16.71 9.99
N LEU A 612 18.36 -17.20 9.35
CA LEU A 612 18.43 -17.67 7.96
C LEU A 612 18.79 -16.56 6.99
N ARG A 613 18.25 -15.35 7.18
CA ARG A 613 18.55 -14.18 6.35
C ARG A 613 20.03 -13.77 6.50
N ILE A 614 20.52 -13.68 7.73
CA ILE A 614 21.92 -13.33 8.04
C ILE A 614 22.87 -14.38 7.47
N SER A 615 22.58 -15.67 7.62
CA SER A 615 23.38 -16.76 7.06
C SER A 615 23.47 -16.67 5.53
N ARG A 616 22.34 -16.45 4.84
CA ARG A 616 22.32 -16.25 3.38
C ARG A 616 23.11 -15.03 2.93
N LEU A 617 23.01 -13.92 3.67
CA LEU A 617 23.77 -12.70 3.36
C LEU A 617 25.27 -12.92 3.62
N ARG A 618 25.65 -13.53 4.75
CA ARG A 618 27.03 -13.88 5.09
C ARG A 618 27.67 -14.71 3.97
N ASP A 619 26.99 -15.76 3.49
CA ASP A 619 27.52 -16.67 2.48
C ASP A 619 27.64 -16.02 1.09
N ARG A 620 26.91 -14.92 0.83
CA ARG A 620 26.92 -14.17 -0.44
C ARG A 620 27.70 -12.85 -0.37
N ARG A 621 28.55 -12.70 0.64
CA ARG A 621 29.37 -11.50 0.84
C ARG A 621 30.29 -11.23 -0.35
N LEU A 622 30.07 -10.11 -1.04
CA LEU A 622 30.85 -9.69 -2.21
C LEU A 622 32.24 -9.19 -1.86
N ASP A 623 32.44 -8.72 -0.63
CA ASP A 623 33.72 -8.20 -0.15
C ASP A 623 34.76 -9.30 0.14
N THR A 624 34.38 -10.57 -0.04
CA THR A 624 35.30 -11.71 -0.04
C THR A 624 36.04 -11.87 -1.38
N ASP A 625 35.61 -11.19 -2.44
CA ASP A 625 36.32 -11.15 -3.73
C ASP A 625 37.69 -10.45 -3.56
N GLN A 626 38.71 -10.95 -4.27
CA GLN A 626 40.08 -10.43 -4.26
C GLN A 626 40.15 -8.92 -4.58
N ARG A 627 39.17 -8.38 -5.30
CA ARG A 627 39.06 -6.94 -5.62
C ARG A 627 38.97 -6.05 -4.38
N PHE A 628 38.39 -6.57 -3.29
CA PHE A 628 38.23 -5.83 -2.04
C PHE A 628 39.43 -6.00 -1.09
N SER A 629 40.39 -6.87 -1.40
CA SER A 629 41.54 -7.14 -0.53
C SER A 629 42.52 -5.97 -0.41
N TYR A 630 42.64 -5.16 -1.46
CA TYR A 630 43.55 -4.01 -1.51
C TYR A 630 42.81 -2.67 -1.40
N LEU A 631 41.55 -2.67 -0.96
CA LEU A 631 40.69 -1.48 -0.93
C LEU A 631 41.26 -0.38 -0.02
N ALA A 632 41.91 -0.78 1.09
CA ALA A 632 42.52 0.15 2.04
C ALA A 632 43.73 0.90 1.47
N ASP A 633 44.43 0.28 0.51
CA ASP A 633 45.59 0.87 -0.17
C ASP A 633 45.18 1.81 -1.32
N GLN A 634 43.90 1.80 -1.70
CA GLN A 634 43.35 2.66 -2.73
C GLN A 634 42.89 4.01 -2.15
N PRO A 635 42.94 5.10 -2.93
CA PRO A 635 42.39 6.38 -2.50
C PRO A 635 40.90 6.26 -2.16
N HIS A 636 40.53 6.91 -1.06
CA HIS A 636 39.19 6.94 -0.51
C HIS A 636 38.98 8.20 0.32
N THR A 637 37.73 8.60 0.47
CA THR A 637 37.33 9.71 1.35
C THR A 637 37.06 9.16 2.75
N PRO A 638 37.70 9.67 3.82
CA PRO A 638 37.39 9.22 5.18
C PRO A 638 35.90 9.40 5.51
N TRP A 639 35.25 8.30 5.90
CA TRP A 639 33.84 8.33 6.31
C TRP A 639 33.71 8.86 7.74
N LEU A 640 32.83 9.85 7.94
CA LEU A 640 32.60 10.52 9.24
C LEU A 640 31.26 10.14 9.90
N GLY A 641 30.48 9.25 9.27
CA GLY A 641 29.21 8.78 9.81
C GLY A 641 29.38 7.77 10.95
N VAL A 642 28.29 7.53 11.70
CA VAL A 642 28.25 6.50 12.74
C VAL A 642 28.07 5.12 12.08
N SER A 643 29.01 4.21 12.29
CA SER A 643 29.02 2.87 11.66
C SER A 643 28.64 1.74 12.62
N LEU A 644 27.92 2.03 13.72
CA LEU A 644 27.63 1.05 14.76
C LEU A 644 26.57 0.03 14.29
N VAL A 645 26.91 -1.27 14.33
CA VAL A 645 25.99 -2.35 13.96
C VAL A 645 25.54 -3.08 15.22
N GLN A 646 24.23 -3.05 15.50
CA GLN A 646 23.65 -3.84 16.59
C GLN A 646 23.25 -5.24 16.11
N PRO A 647 23.34 -6.28 16.95
CA PRO A 647 22.96 -7.65 16.57
C PRO A 647 21.53 -7.76 16.04
N GLU A 648 20.59 -7.02 16.64
CA GLU A 648 19.16 -7.00 16.27
C GLU A 648 18.92 -6.50 14.84
N ASN A 649 19.76 -5.58 14.36
CA ASN A 649 19.66 -4.96 13.04
C ASN A 649 20.72 -5.51 12.06
N LEU A 650 21.43 -6.57 12.43
CA LEU A 650 22.55 -7.11 11.65
C LEU A 650 22.11 -7.53 10.25
N ALA A 651 20.91 -8.09 10.10
CA ALA A 651 20.38 -8.52 8.81
C ALA A 651 20.22 -7.34 7.82
N ASP A 652 19.77 -6.19 8.31
CA ASP A 652 19.59 -4.99 7.49
C ASP A 652 20.93 -4.31 7.24
N ALA A 653 21.77 -4.18 8.26
CA ALA A 653 23.13 -3.64 8.12
C ALA A 653 23.98 -4.45 7.11
N LEU A 654 23.86 -5.79 7.11
CA LEU A 654 24.50 -6.65 6.11
C LEU A 654 23.96 -6.43 4.69
N ALA A 655 22.66 -6.21 4.55
CA ALA A 655 22.05 -5.94 3.25
C ALA A 655 22.51 -4.59 2.69
N ASP A 656 22.53 -3.55 3.53
CA ASP A 656 23.02 -2.22 3.17
C ASP A 656 24.51 -2.26 2.81
N TYR A 657 25.32 -2.95 3.61
CA TYR A 657 26.75 -3.17 3.32
C TYR A 657 26.96 -3.90 1.99
N GLN A 658 26.17 -4.92 1.67
CA GLN A 658 26.22 -5.57 0.35
C GLN A 658 25.82 -4.62 -0.77
N GLY A 659 24.86 -3.72 -0.53
CA GLY A 659 24.49 -2.65 -1.45
C GLY A 659 25.69 -1.77 -1.79
N LEU A 660 26.45 -1.33 -0.79
CA LEU A 660 27.68 -0.55 -0.99
C LEU A 660 28.71 -1.31 -1.83
N CYS A 661 28.91 -2.60 -1.55
CA CYS A 661 29.82 -3.44 -2.35
C CYS A 661 29.36 -3.59 -3.80
N GLN A 662 28.05 -3.72 -4.06
CA GLN A 662 27.50 -3.76 -5.41
C GLN A 662 27.65 -2.43 -6.14
N GLU A 663 27.42 -1.33 -5.43
CA GLU A 663 27.59 0.02 -5.95
C GLU A 663 29.03 0.27 -6.37
N LEU A 664 30.02 -0.14 -5.56
CA LEU A 664 31.42 -0.05 -5.93
C LEU A 664 31.74 -0.82 -7.23
N ILE A 665 31.28 -2.06 -7.35
CA ILE A 665 31.48 -2.89 -8.56
C ILE A 665 30.85 -2.23 -9.79
N ARG A 666 29.66 -1.62 -9.62
CA ARG A 666 28.98 -0.90 -10.69
C ARG A 666 29.78 0.35 -11.08
N LEU A 667 30.20 1.16 -10.11
CA LEU A 667 30.98 2.38 -10.37
C LEU A 667 32.28 2.07 -11.11
N ASP A 668 33.01 1.03 -10.72
CA ASP A 668 34.23 0.61 -11.43
C ASP A 668 33.95 0.22 -12.89
N ARG A 669 32.83 -0.46 -13.15
CA ARG A 669 32.40 -0.81 -14.52
C ARG A 669 32.02 0.45 -15.32
N ASP A 670 31.23 1.34 -14.72
CA ASP A 670 30.74 2.56 -15.36
C ASP A 670 31.91 3.50 -15.68
N ILE A 671 32.87 3.67 -14.76
CA ILE A 671 34.11 4.43 -14.97
C ILE A 671 34.93 3.85 -16.12
N THR A 672 35.15 2.53 -16.13
CA THR A 672 35.91 1.87 -17.20
C THR A 672 35.22 2.03 -18.57
N GLY A 673 33.88 1.93 -18.60
CA GLY A 673 33.08 2.15 -19.81
C GLY A 673 33.17 3.58 -20.32
N LEU A 674 33.00 4.57 -19.44
CA LEU A 674 33.10 5.99 -19.78
C LEU A 674 34.51 6.36 -20.29
N LEU A 675 35.57 5.85 -19.64
CA LEU A 675 36.95 6.04 -20.11
C LEU A 675 37.16 5.46 -21.51
N SER A 676 36.66 4.24 -21.76
CA SER A 676 36.74 3.62 -23.09
C SER A 676 35.99 4.42 -24.15
N GLU A 677 34.82 4.98 -23.80
CA GLU A 677 34.03 5.83 -24.70
C GLU A 677 34.74 7.15 -25.03
N LEU A 678 35.34 7.81 -24.04
CA LEU A 678 36.14 9.02 -24.24
C LEU A 678 37.35 8.77 -25.17
N HIS A 679 38.05 7.65 -24.96
CA HIS A 679 39.16 7.23 -25.83
C HIS A 679 38.69 6.92 -27.26
N HIS A 680 37.54 6.24 -27.43
CA HIS A 680 36.99 5.94 -28.75
C HIS A 680 36.62 7.21 -29.52
N LYS A 681 36.17 8.25 -28.83
CA LYS A 681 35.83 9.55 -29.41
C LYS A 681 37.03 10.49 -29.61
N GLY A 682 38.26 9.98 -29.48
CA GLY A 682 39.49 10.68 -29.88
C GLY A 682 40.17 11.51 -28.80
N LEU A 683 39.72 11.45 -27.54
CA LEU A 683 40.43 12.09 -26.43
C LEU A 683 41.61 11.20 -26.00
N THR A 684 42.80 11.50 -26.53
CA THR A 684 44.01 10.68 -26.35
C THR A 684 45.06 11.33 -25.47
N LYS A 685 44.93 12.63 -25.16
CA LYS A 685 45.89 13.41 -24.35
C LYS A 685 46.15 12.80 -22.96
N PHE A 686 45.24 11.97 -22.44
CA PHE A 686 45.33 11.35 -21.11
C PHE A 686 45.52 9.83 -21.12
N GLN A 687 45.80 9.22 -22.28
CA GLN A 687 45.99 7.76 -22.41
C GLN A 687 47.21 7.22 -21.66
N GLY A 688 48.18 8.06 -21.33
CA GLY A 688 49.45 7.68 -20.68
C GLY A 688 49.53 7.96 -19.18
N ALA A 689 48.46 8.44 -18.53
CA ALA A 689 48.44 8.51 -17.07
C ALA A 689 48.29 7.08 -16.55
N GLU A 690 49.40 6.45 -16.12
CA GLU A 690 49.46 5.04 -15.68
C GLU A 690 48.63 4.71 -14.40
N ASN A 691 47.75 5.59 -13.96
CA ASN A 691 46.76 5.29 -12.92
C ASN A 691 45.38 5.67 -13.44
N ASP A 692 44.37 4.85 -13.12
CA ASP A 692 42.92 5.10 -13.26
C ASP A 692 42.41 6.40 -12.59
N GLU A 693 43.33 7.28 -12.19
CA GLU A 693 43.13 8.54 -11.53
C GLU A 693 43.62 9.72 -12.38
N ILE A 694 42.91 9.96 -13.49
CA ILE A 694 43.00 11.23 -14.22
C ILE A 694 42.46 12.36 -13.32
N ASP A 695 43.30 12.99 -12.51
CA ASP A 695 42.91 14.07 -11.61
C ASP A 695 42.29 15.24 -12.41
N ARG A 696 41.25 15.93 -11.90
CA ARG A 696 40.55 17.03 -12.62
C ARG A 696 41.51 18.08 -13.20
N LYS A 697 42.66 18.27 -12.53
CA LYS A 697 43.75 19.17 -12.91
C LYS A 697 44.53 18.76 -14.16
N SER A 698 44.37 17.52 -14.62
CA SER A 698 45.03 17.03 -15.83
C SER A 698 44.19 17.29 -17.08
N VAL A 699 42.85 17.22 -16.99
CA VAL A 699 41.93 17.33 -18.15
C VAL A 699 41.50 18.75 -18.48
N VAL A 700 41.41 19.63 -17.46
CA VAL A 700 41.08 21.06 -17.58
C VAL A 700 42.36 21.88 -17.55
#